data_AF-A0A644ZAX8-F1
#
_entry.id   AF-A0A644ZAX8-F1
#
_cell.length_a   1.000
_cell.length_b   1.000
_cell.length_c   1.000
_cell.angle_alpha   90.00
_cell.angle_beta   90.00
_cell.angle_gamma   90.00
#
_symmetry.space_group_name_H-M   'P 1'
#
loop_
_entity.id
_entity.type
_entity.pdbx_description
1 polymer ?
#
loop_
_entity_poly.entity_id
_entity_poly.type
_entity_poly.pdbx_seq_one_letter_code
_entity_poly.pdbx_strand_id
1 'polypeptide(L)'
;MLADFVRSLARKHQAEIEARRPKVMRRVAGYNLDIFHNQNEKPYTSDGSVNLAHLLIGSEGTLAYTKSLTLKLSELPKSKVLGVVNFESFHAAMDSAQHIVKLGPCAVELVDRTMIDLALGNPAFRPTMETALINGTPAAILLVEFAGANKAELLPKLRQLVELMGDLGLPGSVVEMADDAPQKNLWEVRKAGLNIMMSLKGDGKPVSFIEDCAVPLEHLAEYTDALTEVFAKHGTRGTWYAHASVGTLHVRPILDMRVDGPEGGAAKMRAIGEEAAELVRKYKGAFSGEHGDGLCRGEWIEWQFGPAINDAFRAIKRQMDPLDLFNPGKIIDTPRMDDGALFRFAPASSGKPYKRIPITPALDWSAWNVNADPVTEEVSAPGTGGDVTGGFAKAVEMCNNNGTCRKFDAGTMCPSYRVTRDEQHLTRGRANTLRLTLSGQLGPDAFTSEEMHDTMDLCVGCKGCKRDCPTGVDMAKMKIEFLSHYKAKHGHTLKDKLIARLPDYAAQASQFSWLMNLRNSLPGAAWLGEKILGLSAKRSLPEWRSDTFWNMPEQDRALFSDQAATLAAARAGQKAAVLFVDTFNGTFETENALAAARVLKAAGYAVHTVEKGNGSHHCCGRTYLASGMVDEARERAGALIDALLPLAEAGVAVVGLEPSCLLTLRDEALVLGLGDKAVTVSGQALLFEEFIAREIKAGRFALKLRPAGKQILLHGHCHQKAFGAVTPIMEVLKLIPETQAELIESSCCGMAGSFGYEAKHHEVSMQMAEAALLPAIRKQPDAIVVADGTSCRHQIADGAQREAVHVARLLESLMA
;
A
#
# COMPACT_ATOMS: atom_id res chain seq x y z
N MET A 1 -49.90 10.23 -10.03
CA MET A 1 -49.37 10.13 -11.42
C MET A 1 -48.21 9.13 -11.52
N LEU A 2 -46.99 9.40 -11.01
CA LEU A 2 -45.88 8.41 -11.06
C LEU A 2 -46.14 7.17 -10.19
N ALA A 3 -46.60 7.37 -8.95
CA ALA A 3 -46.97 6.29 -8.04
C ALA A 3 -47.98 5.31 -8.66
N ASP A 4 -48.99 5.85 -9.32
CA ASP A 4 -50.06 5.07 -9.95
C ASP A 4 -49.57 4.39 -11.22
N PHE A 5 -48.69 5.05 -11.98
CA PHE A 5 -48.02 4.46 -13.14
C PHE A 5 -47.19 3.23 -12.73
N VAL A 6 -46.27 3.35 -11.77
CA VAL A 6 -45.44 2.22 -11.32
C VAL A 6 -46.32 1.12 -10.71
N ARG A 7 -47.35 1.48 -9.94
CA ARG A 7 -48.33 0.51 -9.40
C ARG A 7 -49.08 -0.23 -10.50
N SER A 8 -49.45 0.45 -11.58
CA SER A 8 -50.14 -0.17 -12.71
C SER A 8 -49.24 -1.20 -13.42
N LEU A 9 -47.95 -0.89 -13.58
CA LEU A 9 -46.96 -1.83 -14.12
C LEU A 9 -46.79 -3.03 -13.19
N ALA A 10 -46.61 -2.80 -11.89
CA ALA A 10 -46.47 -3.87 -10.90
C ALA A 10 -47.68 -4.83 -10.91
N ARG A 11 -48.90 -4.30 -10.97
CA ARG A 11 -50.13 -5.10 -11.07
C ARG A 11 -50.23 -5.86 -12.39
N LYS A 12 -49.93 -5.19 -13.51
CA LYS A 12 -49.96 -5.80 -14.84
C LYS A 12 -49.00 -6.99 -14.94
N HIS A 13 -47.84 -6.89 -14.31
CA HIS A 13 -46.77 -7.89 -14.39
C HIS A 13 -46.64 -8.76 -13.13
N GLN A 14 -47.65 -8.79 -12.26
CA GLN A 14 -47.55 -9.44 -10.94
C GLN A 14 -47.13 -10.92 -11.03
N ALA A 15 -47.74 -11.70 -11.92
CA ALA A 15 -47.41 -13.13 -12.07
C ALA A 15 -45.95 -13.36 -12.49
N GLU A 16 -45.42 -12.54 -13.39
CA GLU A 16 -44.01 -12.60 -13.82
C GLU A 16 -43.07 -12.18 -12.68
N ILE A 17 -43.44 -11.16 -11.91
CA ILE A 17 -42.68 -10.71 -10.73
C ILE A 17 -42.64 -11.83 -9.69
N GLU A 18 -43.75 -12.52 -9.42
CA GLU A 18 -43.80 -13.66 -8.49
C GLU A 18 -43.01 -14.88 -8.98
N ALA A 19 -42.99 -15.13 -10.29
CA ALA A 19 -42.28 -16.27 -10.86
C ALA A 19 -40.76 -16.08 -10.93
N ARG A 20 -40.29 -14.85 -11.22
CA ARG A 20 -38.90 -14.61 -11.63
C ARG A 20 -38.04 -13.90 -10.60
N ARG A 21 -38.65 -13.24 -9.61
CA ARG A 21 -37.87 -12.46 -8.65
C ARG A 21 -37.17 -13.39 -7.66
N PRO A 22 -35.84 -13.26 -7.48
CA PRO A 22 -35.12 -14.04 -6.48
C PRO A 22 -35.69 -13.79 -5.07
N LYS A 23 -35.67 -14.84 -4.25
CA LYS A 23 -36.15 -14.82 -2.86
C LYS A 23 -35.04 -14.66 -1.82
N VAL A 24 -33.78 -14.72 -2.26
CA VAL A 24 -32.60 -14.49 -1.42
C VAL A 24 -32.61 -13.08 -0.82
N MET A 25 -32.01 -12.93 0.37
CA MET A 25 -31.94 -11.63 1.08
C MET A 25 -31.23 -10.54 0.26
N ARG A 26 -30.10 -10.89 -0.38
CA ARG A 26 -29.28 -9.99 -1.20
C ARG A 26 -29.71 -10.09 -2.66
N ARG A 27 -30.40 -9.06 -3.14
CA ARG A 27 -30.86 -8.91 -4.52
C ARG A 27 -31.04 -7.43 -4.84
N VAL A 28 -30.33 -6.92 -5.85
CA VAL A 28 -30.37 -5.49 -6.22
C VAL A 28 -30.53 -5.23 -7.71
N ALA A 29 -30.74 -6.29 -8.51
CA ALA A 29 -30.88 -6.15 -9.96
C ALA A 29 -32.17 -5.43 -10.39
N GLY A 30 -32.05 -4.51 -11.34
CA GLY A 30 -33.15 -3.74 -11.91
C GLY A 30 -33.78 -2.74 -10.92
N TYR A 31 -35.01 -2.31 -11.22
CA TYR A 31 -35.76 -1.45 -10.30
C TYR A 31 -36.62 -2.29 -9.34
N ASN A 32 -36.83 -1.78 -8.11
CA ASN A 32 -37.67 -2.45 -7.11
C ASN A 32 -39.17 -2.36 -7.45
N LEU A 33 -39.61 -3.08 -8.48
CA LEU A 33 -41.00 -3.09 -8.94
C LEU A 33 -41.93 -3.91 -8.03
N ASP A 34 -41.38 -4.83 -7.24
CA ASP A 34 -42.13 -5.61 -6.26
C ASP A 34 -42.42 -4.85 -4.97
N ILE A 35 -42.10 -3.55 -4.87
CA ILE A 35 -42.41 -2.71 -3.69
C ILE A 35 -43.88 -2.74 -3.27
N PHE A 36 -44.80 -3.10 -4.17
CA PHE A 36 -46.24 -3.26 -3.89
C PHE A 36 -46.61 -4.66 -3.37
N HIS A 37 -45.76 -5.66 -3.60
CA HIS A 37 -45.91 -7.06 -3.19
C HIS A 37 -44.52 -7.65 -2.94
N ASN A 38 -43.87 -7.19 -1.87
CA ASN A 38 -42.44 -7.46 -1.65
C ASN A 38 -42.19 -8.95 -1.37
N GLN A 39 -41.23 -9.51 -2.10
CA GLN A 39 -40.83 -10.92 -1.97
C GLN A 39 -39.48 -11.12 -1.28
N ASN A 40 -38.89 -10.06 -0.72
CA ASN A 40 -37.69 -10.18 0.12
C ASN A 40 -38.08 -10.84 1.45
N GLU A 41 -37.20 -11.69 1.98
CA GLU A 41 -37.31 -12.23 3.34
C GLU A 41 -37.48 -11.13 4.41
N LYS A 42 -36.86 -9.96 4.18
CA LYS A 42 -37.01 -8.77 5.01
C LYS A 42 -37.75 -7.69 4.22
N PRO A 43 -39.00 -7.34 4.60
CA PRO A 43 -39.74 -6.33 3.88
C PRO A 43 -39.05 -4.95 3.99
N TYR A 44 -39.17 -4.12 2.94
CA TYR A 44 -38.61 -2.77 2.91
C TYR A 44 -39.13 -1.87 4.04
N THR A 45 -40.38 -2.08 4.43
CA THR A 45 -41.06 -1.43 5.55
C THR A 45 -41.58 -2.49 6.51
N SER A 46 -41.51 -2.21 7.81
CA SER A 46 -41.92 -3.19 8.85
C SER A 46 -43.43 -3.33 8.98
N ASP A 47 -44.19 -2.33 8.51
CA ASP A 47 -45.66 -2.27 8.56
C ASP A 47 -46.31 -2.68 7.22
N GLY A 48 -45.53 -3.08 6.21
CA GLY A 48 -46.02 -3.43 4.89
C GLY A 48 -46.48 -2.23 4.04
N SER A 49 -46.23 -1.00 4.47
CA SER A 49 -46.56 0.20 3.68
C SER A 49 -45.66 0.36 2.45
N VAL A 50 -46.19 0.97 1.38
CA VAL A 50 -45.41 1.25 0.16
C VAL A 50 -44.69 2.59 0.29
N ASN A 51 -43.36 2.56 0.29
CA ASN A 51 -42.52 3.75 0.20
C ASN A 51 -41.80 3.81 -1.16
N LEU A 52 -42.21 4.73 -2.02
CA LEU A 52 -41.65 4.88 -3.38
C LEU A 52 -40.18 5.30 -3.42
N ALA A 53 -39.60 5.78 -2.31
CA ALA A 53 -38.16 6.02 -2.24
C ALA A 53 -37.37 4.72 -2.51
N HIS A 54 -37.92 3.54 -2.20
CA HIS A 54 -37.29 2.25 -2.51
C HIS A 54 -37.16 1.97 -4.01
N LEU A 55 -37.92 2.66 -4.88
CA LEU A 55 -37.70 2.60 -6.33
C LEU A 55 -36.38 3.26 -6.74
N LEU A 56 -35.95 4.30 -6.01
CA LEU A 56 -34.70 5.02 -6.26
C LEU A 56 -33.49 4.31 -5.65
N ILE A 57 -33.68 3.53 -4.58
CA ILE A 57 -32.62 2.72 -3.96
C ILE A 57 -32.23 1.59 -4.92
N GLY A 58 -30.96 1.56 -5.32
CA GLY A 58 -30.47 0.61 -6.34
C GLY A 58 -30.67 1.09 -7.78
N SER A 59 -31.26 2.27 -8.02
CA SER A 59 -31.40 2.81 -9.39
C SER A 59 -30.10 3.30 -10.01
N GLU A 60 -28.97 3.24 -9.30
CA GLU A 60 -27.64 3.61 -9.81
C GLU A 60 -27.56 4.97 -10.51
N GLY A 61 -28.39 5.92 -10.08
CA GLY A 61 -28.43 7.26 -10.66
C GLY A 61 -29.06 7.32 -12.05
N THR A 62 -29.75 6.26 -12.51
CA THR A 62 -30.45 6.23 -13.81
C THR A 62 -31.82 6.90 -13.76
N LEU A 63 -32.44 6.99 -12.57
CA LEU A 63 -33.77 7.59 -12.38
C LEU A 63 -33.73 8.96 -11.72
N ALA A 64 -32.70 9.25 -10.93
CA ALA A 64 -32.57 10.51 -10.21
C ALA A 64 -31.13 10.74 -9.73
N TYR A 65 -30.79 12.01 -9.49
CA TYR A 65 -29.62 12.39 -8.69
C TYR A 65 -30.04 12.66 -7.24
N THR A 66 -29.39 11.98 -6.29
CA THR A 66 -29.68 12.13 -4.86
C THR A 66 -28.77 13.18 -4.24
N LYS A 67 -29.36 14.29 -3.76
CA LYS A 67 -28.64 15.36 -3.07
C LYS A 67 -28.49 15.12 -1.56
N SER A 68 -29.49 14.54 -0.92
CA SER A 68 -29.55 14.30 0.53
C SER A 68 -30.40 13.08 0.86
N LEU A 69 -30.09 12.40 1.97
CA LEU A 69 -30.78 11.20 2.45
C LEU A 69 -31.05 11.31 3.95
N THR A 70 -32.19 10.78 4.41
CA THR A 70 -32.46 10.54 5.83
C THR A 70 -32.32 9.04 6.09
N LEU A 71 -31.38 8.67 6.97
CA LEU A 71 -31.06 7.27 7.26
C LEU A 71 -31.49 6.91 8.68
N LYS A 72 -32.01 5.68 8.84
CA LYS A 72 -32.21 5.09 10.17
C LYS A 72 -30.85 4.67 10.73
N LEU A 73 -30.55 5.09 11.96
CA LEU A 73 -29.32 4.69 12.66
C LEU A 73 -29.59 3.46 13.54
N SER A 74 -28.55 2.67 13.75
CA SER A 74 -28.52 1.58 14.73
C SER A 74 -27.55 1.93 15.85
N GLU A 75 -27.82 1.45 17.07
CA GLU A 75 -26.87 1.58 18.17
C GLU A 75 -25.60 0.75 17.87
N LEU A 76 -24.43 1.31 18.16
CA LEU A 76 -23.17 0.59 18.01
C LEU A 76 -23.07 -0.50 19.10
N PRO A 77 -22.80 -1.77 18.74
CA PRO A 77 -22.54 -2.79 19.74
C PRO A 77 -21.37 -2.40 20.66
N LYS A 78 -21.52 -2.61 21.97
CA LYS A 78 -20.51 -2.26 22.98
C LYS A 78 -19.44 -3.34 23.14
N SER A 79 -19.71 -4.56 22.71
CA SER A 79 -18.81 -5.69 22.83
C SER A 79 -18.95 -6.63 21.64
N LYS A 80 -17.84 -7.28 21.31
CA LYS A 80 -17.72 -8.25 20.22
C LYS A 80 -16.82 -9.40 20.64
N VAL A 81 -17.04 -10.56 20.04
CA VAL A 81 -16.15 -11.73 20.08
C VAL A 81 -16.11 -12.36 18.69
N LEU A 82 -14.98 -12.95 18.33
CA LEU A 82 -14.76 -13.54 17.01
C LEU A 82 -14.28 -14.99 17.16
N GLY A 83 -14.93 -15.91 16.46
CA GLY A 83 -14.43 -17.27 16.24
C GLY A 83 -13.90 -17.39 14.81
N VAL A 84 -12.67 -17.90 14.66
CA VAL A 84 -12.08 -18.17 13.34
C VAL A 84 -12.07 -19.67 13.11
N VAL A 85 -12.96 -20.16 12.26
CA VAL A 85 -13.10 -21.59 11.95
C VAL A 85 -12.20 -21.94 10.77
N ASN A 86 -11.30 -22.90 10.94
CA ASN A 86 -10.33 -23.36 9.95
C ASN A 86 -10.83 -24.62 9.24
N PHE A 87 -10.79 -24.64 7.91
CA PHE A 87 -11.27 -25.75 7.10
C PHE A 87 -10.21 -26.30 6.17
N GLU A 88 -10.04 -27.62 6.13
CA GLU A 88 -9.18 -28.31 5.15
C GLU A 88 -9.80 -28.37 3.75
N SER A 89 -11.12 -28.14 3.64
CA SER A 89 -11.87 -28.14 2.40
C SER A 89 -12.70 -26.87 2.24
N PHE A 90 -12.65 -26.27 1.05
CA PHE A 90 -13.48 -25.12 0.70
C PHE A 90 -14.98 -25.46 0.73
N HIS A 91 -15.35 -26.65 0.24
CA HIS A 91 -16.72 -27.14 0.26
C HIS A 91 -17.26 -27.20 1.71
N ALA A 92 -16.48 -27.76 2.64
CA ALA A 92 -16.89 -27.87 4.04
C ALA A 92 -17.12 -26.50 4.70
N ALA A 93 -16.34 -25.48 4.32
CA ALA A 93 -16.56 -24.12 4.76
C ALA A 93 -17.89 -23.56 4.25
N MET A 94 -18.20 -23.76 2.96
CA MET A 94 -19.46 -23.28 2.37
C MET A 94 -20.68 -23.99 2.93
N ASP A 95 -20.60 -25.30 3.11
CA ASP A 95 -21.69 -26.08 3.70
C ASP A 95 -21.96 -25.68 5.17
N SER A 96 -20.91 -25.47 5.97
CA SER A 96 -21.06 -25.10 7.38
C SER A 96 -21.80 -23.78 7.61
N ALA A 97 -21.80 -22.86 6.63
CA ALA A 97 -22.44 -21.56 6.76
C ALA A 97 -23.94 -21.67 7.12
N GLN A 98 -24.67 -22.62 6.53
CA GLN A 98 -26.09 -22.85 6.81
C GLN A 98 -26.37 -23.29 8.26
N HIS A 99 -25.39 -23.90 8.92
CA HIS A 99 -25.47 -24.33 10.31
C HIS A 99 -25.06 -23.21 11.26
N ILE A 100 -23.94 -22.53 10.97
CA ILE A 100 -23.37 -21.46 11.80
C ILE A 100 -24.35 -20.29 11.96
N VAL A 101 -25.07 -19.89 10.90
CA VAL A 101 -26.03 -18.77 10.97
C VAL A 101 -27.16 -19.00 11.99
N LYS A 102 -27.47 -20.26 12.33
CA LYS A 102 -28.49 -20.61 13.32
C LYS A 102 -28.09 -20.23 14.75
N LEU A 103 -26.81 -19.98 15.01
CA LEU A 103 -26.32 -19.48 16.31
C LEU A 103 -26.61 -17.99 16.53
N GLY A 104 -27.05 -17.28 15.49
CA GLY A 104 -27.31 -15.84 15.50
C GLY A 104 -26.08 -14.93 15.49
N PRO A 105 -25.00 -15.22 14.72
CA PRO A 105 -23.89 -14.28 14.56
C PRO A 105 -24.34 -13.04 13.78
N CYS A 106 -23.62 -11.92 13.96
CA CYS A 106 -23.84 -10.73 13.15
C CYS A 106 -23.08 -10.76 11.82
N ALA A 107 -22.05 -11.61 11.70
CA ALA A 107 -21.31 -11.82 10.46
C ALA A 107 -20.74 -13.26 10.38
N VAL A 108 -20.72 -13.82 9.17
CA VAL A 108 -19.94 -15.02 8.81
C VAL A 108 -19.26 -14.71 7.48
N GLU A 109 -17.96 -14.48 7.53
CA GLU A 109 -17.17 -14.04 6.36
C GLU A 109 -16.15 -15.08 5.94
N LEU A 110 -16.07 -15.34 4.65
CA LEU A 110 -15.08 -16.25 4.06
C LEU A 110 -13.77 -15.54 3.73
N VAL A 111 -12.66 -16.22 4.00
CA VAL A 111 -11.34 -15.96 3.44
C VAL A 111 -10.78 -17.27 2.88
N ASP A 112 -10.44 -17.28 1.59
CA ASP A 112 -9.91 -18.47 0.92
C ASP A 112 -8.39 -18.63 1.04
N ARG A 113 -7.89 -19.76 0.52
CA ARG A 113 -6.48 -20.09 0.51
C ARG A 113 -5.60 -19.01 -0.12
N THR A 114 -6.00 -18.48 -1.28
CA THR A 114 -5.19 -17.48 -2.00
C THR A 114 -5.04 -16.20 -1.19
N MET A 115 -6.12 -15.74 -0.56
CA MET A 115 -6.05 -14.56 0.30
C MET A 115 -5.19 -14.81 1.55
N ILE A 116 -5.25 -16.01 2.14
CA ILE A 116 -4.40 -16.41 3.27
C ILE A 116 -2.91 -16.34 2.86
N ASP A 117 -2.55 -16.99 1.75
CA ASP A 117 -1.15 -17.06 1.29
C ASP A 117 -0.60 -15.67 0.93
N LEU A 118 -1.40 -14.84 0.23
CA LEU A 118 -1.01 -13.47 -0.10
C LEU A 118 -0.87 -12.58 1.16
N ALA A 119 -1.73 -12.76 2.16
CA ALA A 119 -1.64 -12.03 3.42
C ALA A 119 -0.42 -12.47 4.25
N LEU A 120 -0.08 -13.76 4.26
CA LEU A 120 1.18 -14.26 4.85
C LEU A 120 2.41 -13.76 4.07
N GLY A 121 2.30 -13.58 2.76
CA GLY A 121 3.33 -12.96 1.93
C GLY A 121 3.57 -11.47 2.24
N ASN A 122 2.60 -10.78 2.85
CA ASN A 122 2.69 -9.36 3.17
C ASN A 122 3.19 -9.14 4.61
N PRO A 123 4.36 -8.49 4.81
CA PRO A 123 4.90 -8.23 6.15
C PRO A 123 3.98 -7.43 7.09
N ALA A 124 3.06 -6.63 6.55
CA ALA A 124 2.09 -5.88 7.35
C ALA A 124 0.95 -6.76 7.90
N PHE A 125 0.61 -7.85 7.21
CA PHE A 125 -0.52 -8.72 7.57
C PHE A 125 -0.11 -10.05 8.19
N ARG A 126 1.08 -10.56 7.85
CA ARG A 126 1.61 -11.84 8.33
C ARG A 126 1.43 -12.05 9.85
N PRO A 127 1.88 -11.14 10.74
CA PRO A 127 1.78 -11.39 12.18
C PRO A 127 0.34 -11.53 12.67
N THR A 128 -0.60 -10.85 12.02
CA THR A 128 -2.02 -10.97 12.35
C THR A 128 -2.60 -12.29 11.83
N MET A 129 -2.27 -12.65 10.59
CA MET A 129 -2.76 -13.91 10.01
C MET A 129 -2.26 -15.14 10.75
N GLU A 130 -1.01 -15.17 11.19
CA GLU A 130 -0.45 -16.29 11.96
C GLU A 130 -1.22 -16.56 13.26
N THR A 131 -1.89 -15.55 13.85
CA THR A 131 -2.73 -15.74 15.05
C THR A 131 -4.09 -16.38 14.77
N ALA A 132 -4.50 -16.46 13.51
CA ALA A 132 -5.83 -16.93 13.11
C ALA A 132 -5.83 -18.36 12.54
N LEU A 133 -4.66 -18.95 12.31
CA LEU A 133 -4.49 -20.24 11.63
C LEU A 133 -4.11 -21.36 12.59
N ILE A 134 -4.60 -22.56 12.32
CA ILE A 134 -4.30 -23.78 13.09
C ILE A 134 -3.52 -24.77 12.21
N ASN A 135 -2.41 -25.31 12.73
CA ASN A 135 -1.64 -26.42 12.12
C ASN A 135 -1.31 -26.26 10.63
N GLY A 136 -0.85 -25.07 10.22
CA GLY A 136 -0.45 -24.78 8.84
C GLY A 136 -1.40 -23.81 8.15
N THR A 137 -1.65 -24.05 6.87
CA THR A 137 -2.49 -23.18 6.03
C THR A 137 -3.73 -23.94 5.58
N PRO A 138 -4.93 -23.57 6.07
CA PRO A 138 -6.20 -24.21 5.69
C PRO A 138 -6.58 -23.87 4.24
N ALA A 139 -7.56 -24.58 3.67
CA ALA A 139 -8.13 -24.24 2.37
C ALA A 139 -9.05 -23.00 2.44
N ALA A 140 -9.67 -22.78 3.61
CA ALA A 140 -10.47 -21.60 3.90
C ALA A 140 -10.58 -21.36 5.41
N ILE A 141 -10.89 -20.13 5.79
CA ILE A 141 -11.36 -19.79 7.14
C ILE A 141 -12.70 -19.05 7.08
N LEU A 142 -13.55 -19.26 8.09
CA LEU A 142 -14.74 -18.45 8.34
C LEU A 142 -14.54 -17.59 9.59
N LEU A 143 -14.74 -16.28 9.44
CA LEU A 143 -14.77 -15.32 10.55
C LEU A 143 -16.21 -15.18 11.04
N VAL A 144 -16.49 -15.70 12.24
CA VAL A 144 -17.82 -15.71 12.86
C VAL A 144 -17.86 -14.69 14.00
N GLU A 145 -18.48 -13.54 13.77
CA GLU A 145 -18.58 -12.46 14.77
C GLU A 145 -19.93 -12.51 15.50
N PHE A 146 -19.87 -12.42 16.84
CA PHE A 146 -21.02 -12.14 17.68
C PHE A 146 -20.85 -10.76 18.31
N ALA A 147 -21.92 -9.96 18.33
CA ALA A 147 -21.89 -8.61 18.86
C ALA A 147 -23.10 -8.35 19.77
N GLY A 148 -22.91 -7.55 20.81
CA GLY A 148 -23.95 -7.25 21.80
C GLY A 148 -23.54 -6.18 22.79
N ALA A 149 -24.35 -6.03 23.85
CA ALA A 149 -24.12 -5.02 24.88
C ALA A 149 -23.04 -5.42 25.90
N ASN A 150 -22.84 -6.73 26.13
CA ASN A 150 -22.00 -7.25 27.20
C ASN A 150 -21.14 -8.44 26.71
N LYS A 151 -19.82 -8.34 26.86
CA LYS A 151 -18.87 -9.38 26.44
C LYS A 151 -19.10 -10.72 27.15
N ALA A 152 -19.48 -10.72 28.43
CA ALA A 152 -19.71 -11.95 29.19
C ALA A 152 -20.84 -12.81 28.61
N GLU A 153 -21.84 -12.18 28.00
CA GLU A 153 -22.96 -12.86 27.33
C GLU A 153 -22.58 -13.42 25.96
N LEU A 154 -21.49 -12.94 25.37
CA LEU A 154 -20.99 -13.38 24.07
C LEU A 154 -20.03 -14.57 24.16
N LEU A 155 -19.28 -14.72 25.27
CA LEU A 155 -18.36 -15.86 25.45
C LEU A 155 -19.05 -17.25 25.34
N PRO A 156 -20.28 -17.47 25.86
CA PRO A 156 -21.01 -18.71 25.60
C PRO A 156 -21.27 -18.98 24.11
N LYS A 157 -21.43 -17.94 23.28
CA LYS A 157 -21.63 -18.09 21.83
C LYS A 157 -20.40 -18.64 21.13
N LEU A 158 -19.19 -18.29 21.58
CA LEU A 158 -17.95 -18.91 21.07
C LEU A 158 -17.89 -20.40 21.42
N ARG A 159 -18.24 -20.78 22.65
CA ARG A 159 -18.30 -22.20 23.03
C ARG A 159 -19.34 -22.97 22.22
N GLN A 160 -20.52 -22.40 21.99
CA GLN A 160 -21.53 -23.00 21.11
C GLN A 160 -21.03 -23.18 19.66
N LEU A 161 -20.20 -22.26 19.16
CA LEU A 161 -19.55 -22.42 17.87
C LEU A 161 -18.56 -23.58 17.89
N VAL A 162 -17.72 -23.69 18.93
CA VAL A 162 -16.78 -24.82 19.09
C VAL A 162 -17.52 -26.15 19.16
N GLU A 163 -18.59 -26.24 19.95
CA GLU A 163 -19.45 -27.42 20.08
C GLU A 163 -20.07 -27.79 18.74
N LEU A 164 -20.68 -26.82 18.03
CA LEU A 164 -21.25 -27.04 16.70
C LEU A 164 -20.20 -27.57 15.72
N MET A 165 -19.00 -27.00 15.69
CA MET A 165 -17.94 -27.50 14.80
C MET A 165 -17.50 -28.92 15.17
N GLY A 166 -17.49 -29.27 16.46
CA GLY A 166 -17.28 -30.64 16.92
C GLY A 166 -18.37 -31.61 16.43
N ASP A 167 -19.64 -31.21 16.53
CA ASP A 167 -20.80 -31.99 16.05
C ASP A 167 -20.77 -32.19 14.52
N LEU A 168 -20.24 -31.21 13.78
CA LEU A 168 -19.98 -31.29 12.33
C LEU A 168 -18.72 -32.10 11.98
N GLY A 169 -18.04 -32.71 12.96
CA GLY A 169 -16.85 -33.55 12.74
C GLY A 169 -15.53 -32.78 12.60
N LEU A 170 -15.49 -31.52 13.02
CA LEU A 170 -14.32 -30.62 12.93
C LEU A 170 -13.85 -30.14 14.33
N PRO A 171 -13.52 -31.05 15.26
CA PRO A 171 -13.07 -30.66 16.59
C PRO A 171 -11.73 -29.91 16.54
N GLY A 172 -11.58 -28.88 17.39
CA GLY A 172 -10.33 -28.09 17.45
C GLY A 172 -10.07 -27.19 16.25
N SER A 173 -11.07 -26.95 15.40
CA SER A 173 -10.96 -26.10 14.20
C SER A 173 -11.13 -24.59 14.47
N VAL A 174 -11.49 -24.19 15.69
CA VAL A 174 -11.85 -22.79 16.00
C VAL A 174 -10.75 -22.11 16.81
N VAL A 175 -10.27 -20.96 16.32
CA VAL A 175 -9.49 -20.01 17.13
C VAL A 175 -10.44 -19.00 17.77
N GLU A 176 -10.47 -18.98 19.10
CA GLU A 176 -11.31 -18.06 19.88
C GLU A 176 -10.59 -16.72 20.13
N MET A 177 -11.16 -15.61 19.66
CA MET A 177 -10.64 -14.26 19.87
C MET A 177 -11.63 -13.43 20.71
N ALA A 178 -11.43 -13.43 22.03
CA ALA A 178 -12.25 -12.66 22.97
C ALA A 178 -11.79 -11.20 23.15
N ASP A 179 -10.53 -10.89 22.81
CA ASP A 179 -9.92 -9.58 23.01
C ASP A 179 -10.11 -8.66 21.79
N ASP A 180 -10.32 -7.37 22.04
CA ASP A 180 -10.73 -6.41 20.99
C ASP A 180 -9.62 -6.16 19.96
N ALA A 181 -8.36 -6.14 20.39
CA ALA A 181 -7.23 -5.83 19.51
C ALA A 181 -6.98 -6.92 18.44
N PRO A 182 -6.87 -8.22 18.79
CA PRO A 182 -6.81 -9.30 17.80
C PRO A 182 -7.97 -9.29 16.81
N GLN A 183 -9.21 -9.12 17.32
CA GLN A 183 -10.42 -9.02 16.48
C GLN A 183 -10.31 -7.89 15.46
N LYS A 184 -9.97 -6.69 15.91
CA LYS A 184 -9.82 -5.51 15.06
C LYS A 184 -8.75 -5.73 14.00
N ASN A 185 -7.58 -6.24 14.38
CA ASN A 185 -6.47 -6.45 13.46
C ASN A 185 -6.86 -7.43 12.34
N LEU A 186 -7.48 -8.57 12.69
CA LEU A 186 -7.88 -9.57 11.69
C LEU A 186 -8.97 -9.03 10.74
N TRP A 187 -9.92 -8.26 11.27
CA TRP A 187 -10.91 -7.57 10.43
C TRP A 187 -10.29 -6.58 9.45
N GLU A 188 -9.23 -5.87 9.83
CA GLU A 188 -8.52 -4.98 8.89
C GLU A 188 -7.84 -5.78 7.76
N VAL A 189 -7.33 -6.99 8.04
CA VAL A 189 -6.85 -7.90 6.97
C VAL A 189 -8.01 -8.31 6.05
N ARG A 190 -9.15 -8.75 6.62
CA ARG A 190 -10.35 -9.13 5.84
C ARG A 190 -10.85 -8.00 4.95
N LYS A 191 -10.87 -6.76 5.46
CA LYS A 191 -11.25 -5.56 4.69
C LYS A 191 -10.23 -5.22 3.59
N ALA A 192 -8.95 -5.49 3.83
CA ALA A 192 -7.91 -5.31 2.81
C ALA A 192 -7.92 -6.41 1.73
N GLY A 193 -8.66 -7.51 1.93
CA GLY A 193 -8.67 -8.71 1.10
C GLY A 193 -8.69 -8.48 -0.40
N LEU A 194 -9.67 -7.71 -0.89
CA LEU A 194 -9.75 -7.37 -2.32
C LEU A 194 -8.43 -6.78 -2.85
N ASN A 195 -7.83 -5.86 -2.10
CA ASN A 195 -6.61 -5.22 -2.53
C ASN A 195 -5.40 -6.16 -2.44
N ILE A 196 -5.39 -7.09 -1.48
CA ILE A 196 -4.39 -8.14 -1.36
C ILE A 196 -4.45 -9.06 -2.58
N MET A 197 -5.64 -9.52 -2.99
CA MET A 197 -5.79 -10.38 -4.18
C MET A 197 -5.38 -9.68 -5.48
N MET A 198 -5.64 -8.37 -5.59
CA MET A 198 -5.17 -7.60 -6.75
C MET A 198 -3.63 -7.42 -6.81
N SER A 199 -2.89 -7.85 -5.78
CA SER A 199 -1.42 -7.82 -5.74
C SER A 199 -0.72 -9.00 -6.43
N LEU A 200 -1.48 -9.96 -6.97
CA LEU A 200 -0.95 -11.10 -7.74
C LEU A 200 0.03 -10.64 -8.84
N LYS A 201 1.16 -11.33 -8.98
CA LYS A 201 2.14 -11.07 -10.06
C LYS A 201 1.70 -11.72 -11.36
N GLY A 202 2.23 -11.23 -12.49
CA GLY A 202 1.87 -11.69 -13.82
C GLY A 202 0.73 -10.90 -14.46
N ASP A 203 0.40 -11.28 -15.69
CA ASP A 203 -0.61 -10.59 -16.50
C ASP A 203 -2.04 -10.96 -16.10
N GLY A 204 -2.29 -12.21 -15.71
CA GLY A 204 -3.59 -12.62 -15.16
C GLY A 204 -3.94 -11.83 -13.90
N LYS A 205 -5.16 -11.28 -13.84
CA LYS A 205 -5.68 -10.57 -12.66
C LYS A 205 -7.06 -11.09 -12.28
N PRO A 206 -7.44 -11.04 -10.98
CA PRO A 206 -8.82 -11.31 -10.58
C PRO A 206 -9.78 -10.27 -11.18
N VAL A 207 -10.58 -10.68 -12.16
CA VAL A 207 -11.53 -9.80 -12.87
C VAL A 207 -12.91 -9.87 -12.22
N SER A 208 -13.53 -8.71 -12.00
CA SER A 208 -14.89 -8.58 -11.48
C SER A 208 -15.90 -8.56 -12.62
N PHE A 209 -16.75 -9.60 -12.68
CA PHE A 209 -17.96 -9.62 -13.50
C PHE A 209 -19.07 -10.51 -12.91
N ILE A 210 -18.71 -11.57 -12.17
CA ILE A 210 -19.64 -12.51 -11.49
C ILE A 210 -19.52 -12.47 -9.95
N GLU A 211 -18.80 -11.51 -9.40
CA GLU A 211 -18.43 -11.41 -7.98
C GLU A 211 -19.56 -10.94 -7.06
N ASP A 212 -20.81 -11.04 -7.48
CA ASP A 212 -21.95 -10.50 -6.76
C ASP A 212 -23.16 -11.45 -6.77
N CYS A 213 -22.93 -12.70 -7.18
CA CYS A 213 -23.98 -13.71 -7.23
C CYS A 213 -24.39 -14.14 -5.81
N ALA A 214 -25.69 -14.24 -5.56
CA ALA A 214 -26.25 -14.69 -4.29
C ALA A 214 -27.13 -15.93 -4.49
N VAL A 215 -26.90 -16.99 -3.71
CA VAL A 215 -27.70 -18.23 -3.72
C VAL A 215 -28.19 -18.57 -2.31
N PRO A 216 -29.28 -19.36 -2.15
CA PRO A 216 -29.68 -19.88 -0.84
C PRO A 216 -28.57 -20.69 -0.18
N LEU A 217 -28.50 -20.66 1.16
CA LEU A 217 -27.39 -21.26 1.92
C LEU A 217 -27.33 -22.79 1.75
N GLU A 218 -28.48 -23.45 1.62
CA GLU A 218 -28.61 -24.88 1.38
C GLU A 218 -28.09 -25.34 0.01
N HIS A 219 -27.69 -24.39 -0.85
CA HIS A 219 -27.14 -24.64 -2.17
C HIS A 219 -25.73 -24.06 -2.32
N LEU A 220 -25.19 -23.41 -1.28
CA LEU A 220 -23.99 -22.61 -1.37
C LEU A 220 -22.77 -23.47 -1.74
N ALA A 221 -22.62 -24.63 -1.11
CA ALA A 221 -21.51 -25.55 -1.34
C ALA A 221 -21.52 -26.12 -2.77
N GLU A 222 -22.66 -26.67 -3.21
CA GLU A 222 -22.79 -27.24 -4.55
C GLU A 222 -22.66 -26.18 -5.66
N TYR A 223 -23.14 -24.96 -5.41
CA TYR A 223 -22.95 -23.84 -6.33
C TYR A 223 -21.48 -23.49 -6.48
N THR A 224 -20.73 -23.40 -5.37
CA THR A 224 -19.30 -23.09 -5.43
C THR A 224 -18.46 -24.17 -6.10
N ASP A 225 -18.81 -25.45 -5.91
CA ASP A 225 -18.14 -26.55 -6.60
C ASP A 225 -18.39 -26.48 -8.11
N ALA A 226 -19.65 -26.35 -8.53
CA ALA A 226 -20.00 -26.25 -9.94
C ALA A 226 -19.34 -25.03 -10.62
N LEU A 227 -19.27 -23.89 -9.91
CA LEU A 227 -18.59 -22.72 -10.44
C LEU A 227 -17.05 -22.89 -10.48
N THR A 228 -16.47 -23.67 -9.56
CA THR A 228 -15.06 -24.06 -9.62
C THR A 228 -14.76 -24.94 -10.84
N GLU A 229 -15.66 -25.86 -11.20
CA GLU A 229 -15.56 -26.65 -12.43
C GLU A 229 -15.60 -25.78 -13.69
N VAL A 230 -16.44 -24.74 -13.71
CA VAL A 230 -16.47 -23.74 -14.79
C VAL A 230 -15.11 -23.04 -14.91
N PHE A 231 -14.50 -22.63 -13.80
CA PHE A 231 -13.17 -22.02 -13.85
C PHE A 231 -12.11 -22.98 -14.40
N ALA A 232 -12.10 -24.22 -13.94
CA ALA A 232 -11.17 -25.24 -14.41
C ALA A 232 -11.33 -25.50 -15.92
N LYS A 233 -12.56 -25.58 -16.42
CA LYS A 233 -12.88 -25.72 -17.85
C LYS A 233 -12.30 -24.59 -18.70
N HIS A 234 -12.26 -23.36 -18.18
CA HIS A 234 -11.72 -22.18 -18.86
C HIS A 234 -10.23 -21.92 -18.57
N GLY A 235 -9.56 -22.86 -17.90
CA GLY A 235 -8.13 -22.76 -17.57
C GLY A 235 -7.83 -21.60 -16.62
N THR A 236 -8.69 -21.38 -15.63
CA THR A 236 -8.52 -20.35 -14.60
C THR A 236 -8.96 -20.89 -13.23
N ARG A 237 -8.77 -20.09 -12.19
CA ARG A 237 -9.22 -20.39 -10.84
C ARG A 237 -9.91 -19.18 -10.24
N GLY A 238 -10.92 -19.43 -9.42
CA GLY A 238 -11.61 -18.40 -8.64
C GLY A 238 -10.81 -18.00 -7.40
N THR A 239 -10.73 -16.70 -7.15
CA THR A 239 -10.34 -16.14 -5.84
C THR A 239 -11.61 -15.76 -5.09
N TRP A 240 -11.78 -16.28 -3.87
CA TRP A 240 -13.04 -16.23 -3.14
C TRP A 240 -12.93 -15.46 -1.83
N TYR A 241 -13.88 -14.56 -1.65
CA TYR A 241 -14.17 -13.89 -0.39
C TYR A 241 -15.67 -13.64 -0.37
N ALA A 242 -16.36 -13.86 0.73
CA ALA A 242 -17.82 -13.90 0.65
C ALA A 242 -18.47 -13.51 1.95
N HIS A 243 -19.69 -12.97 1.82
CA HIS A 243 -20.65 -12.92 2.91
C HIS A 243 -21.35 -14.27 2.99
N ALA A 244 -20.64 -15.27 3.53
CA ALA A 244 -21.13 -16.64 3.59
C ALA A 244 -22.45 -16.74 4.37
N SER A 245 -22.69 -15.88 5.36
CA SER A 245 -23.94 -15.83 6.13
C SER A 245 -25.20 -15.53 5.32
N VAL A 246 -25.06 -14.93 4.13
CA VAL A 246 -26.20 -14.53 3.27
C VAL A 246 -26.07 -15.10 1.86
N GLY A 247 -25.19 -16.09 1.67
CA GLY A 247 -25.00 -16.80 0.41
C GLY A 247 -24.54 -15.91 -0.74
N THR A 248 -23.97 -14.75 -0.45
CA THR A 248 -23.49 -13.78 -1.45
C THR A 248 -21.98 -13.91 -1.59
N LEU A 249 -21.55 -14.32 -2.78
CA LEU A 249 -20.16 -14.65 -3.06
C LEU A 249 -19.48 -13.53 -3.81
N HIS A 250 -18.30 -13.12 -3.33
CA HIS A 250 -17.38 -12.32 -4.12
C HIS A 250 -16.29 -13.22 -4.69
N VAL A 251 -16.52 -13.65 -5.93
CA VAL A 251 -15.60 -14.52 -6.66
C VAL A 251 -15.06 -13.84 -7.91
N ARG A 252 -13.75 -13.96 -8.12
CA ARG A 252 -13.08 -13.37 -9.29
C ARG A 252 -12.16 -14.40 -9.94
N PRO A 253 -12.42 -14.81 -11.19
CA PRO A 253 -11.47 -15.63 -11.93
C PRO A 253 -10.27 -14.81 -12.38
N ILE A 254 -9.12 -15.47 -12.49
CA ILE A 254 -7.86 -14.87 -12.92
C ILE A 254 -7.80 -14.88 -14.46
N LEU A 255 -7.96 -13.71 -15.08
CA LEU A 255 -7.96 -13.57 -16.54
C LEU A 255 -6.92 -12.52 -16.99
N ASP A 256 -6.29 -12.75 -18.13
CA ASP A 256 -5.51 -11.72 -18.82
C ASP A 256 -6.38 -10.99 -19.85
N MET A 257 -6.85 -9.81 -19.44
CA MET A 257 -7.72 -8.97 -20.26
C MET A 257 -6.97 -8.23 -21.38
N ARG A 258 -5.65 -8.43 -21.53
CA ARG A 258 -4.84 -7.81 -22.60
C ARG A 258 -4.77 -8.67 -23.86
N VAL A 259 -5.14 -9.94 -23.77
CA VAL A 259 -5.11 -10.88 -24.89
C VAL A 259 -6.46 -10.84 -25.60
N ASP A 260 -6.42 -10.56 -26.90
CA ASP A 260 -7.57 -10.59 -27.79
C ASP A 260 -7.82 -12.01 -28.35
N GLY A 261 -9.00 -12.23 -28.92
CA GLY A 261 -9.35 -13.47 -29.62
C GLY A 261 -10.05 -14.53 -28.75
N PRO A 262 -10.31 -15.73 -29.29
CA PRO A 262 -11.12 -16.77 -28.64
C PRO A 262 -10.54 -17.28 -27.31
N GLU A 263 -9.22 -17.29 -27.18
CA GLU A 263 -8.50 -17.67 -25.95
C GLU A 263 -8.22 -16.48 -25.03
N GLY A 264 -8.61 -15.27 -25.46
CA GLY A 264 -8.38 -14.02 -24.75
C GLY A 264 -9.27 -13.87 -23.51
N GLY A 265 -8.84 -13.01 -22.57
CA GLY A 265 -9.54 -12.80 -21.31
C GLY A 265 -10.99 -12.34 -21.49
N ALA A 266 -11.27 -11.52 -22.51
CA ALA A 266 -12.62 -11.05 -22.83
C ALA A 266 -13.58 -12.20 -23.23
N ALA A 267 -13.13 -13.12 -24.08
CA ALA A 267 -13.93 -14.26 -24.52
C ALA A 267 -14.20 -15.23 -23.37
N LYS A 268 -13.17 -15.51 -22.55
CA LYS A 268 -13.32 -16.32 -21.33
C LYS A 268 -14.25 -15.67 -20.31
N MET A 269 -14.14 -14.36 -20.11
CA MET A 269 -15.03 -13.59 -19.23
C MET A 269 -16.50 -13.76 -19.66
N ARG A 270 -16.79 -13.64 -20.97
CA ARG A 270 -18.13 -13.84 -21.52
C ARG A 270 -18.65 -15.26 -21.26
N ALA A 271 -17.87 -16.29 -21.63
CA ALA A 271 -18.28 -17.68 -21.48
C ALA A 271 -18.50 -18.08 -20.01
N ILE A 272 -17.61 -17.66 -19.11
CA ILE A 272 -17.76 -17.86 -17.67
C ILE A 272 -19.02 -17.14 -17.16
N GLY A 273 -19.31 -15.93 -17.65
CA GLY A 273 -20.51 -15.18 -17.27
C GLY A 273 -21.81 -15.89 -17.65
N GLU A 274 -21.87 -16.47 -18.85
CA GLU A 274 -23.01 -17.27 -19.34
C GLU A 274 -23.22 -18.53 -18.48
N GLU A 275 -22.17 -19.31 -18.23
CA GLU A 275 -22.26 -20.53 -17.40
C GLU A 275 -22.59 -20.19 -15.93
N ALA A 276 -22.02 -19.11 -15.39
CA ALA A 276 -22.34 -18.63 -14.05
C ALA A 276 -23.81 -18.22 -13.94
N ALA A 277 -24.38 -17.57 -14.95
CA ALA A 277 -25.79 -17.20 -14.98
C ALA A 277 -26.69 -18.45 -14.93
N GLU A 278 -26.40 -19.46 -15.76
CA GLU A 278 -27.12 -20.75 -15.73
C GLU A 278 -27.09 -21.41 -14.34
N LEU A 279 -25.92 -21.43 -13.69
CA LEU A 279 -25.78 -21.95 -12.33
C LEU A 279 -26.59 -21.14 -11.32
N VAL A 280 -26.54 -19.81 -11.36
CA VAL A 280 -27.35 -18.95 -10.47
C VAL A 280 -28.83 -19.27 -10.63
N ARG A 281 -29.33 -19.47 -11.86
CA ARG A 281 -30.72 -19.87 -12.10
C ARG A 281 -31.03 -21.26 -11.55
N LYS A 282 -30.16 -22.24 -11.80
CA LYS A 282 -30.30 -23.62 -11.29
C LYS A 282 -30.45 -23.63 -9.77
N TYR A 283 -29.66 -22.82 -9.07
CA TYR A 283 -29.68 -22.68 -7.61
C TYR A 283 -30.57 -21.55 -7.10
N LYS A 284 -31.50 -21.03 -7.93
CA LYS A 284 -32.55 -20.06 -7.55
C LYS A 284 -32.02 -18.75 -6.94
N GLY A 285 -30.83 -18.34 -7.36
CA GLY A 285 -30.14 -17.16 -6.88
C GLY A 285 -30.49 -15.86 -7.60
N ALA A 286 -29.76 -14.80 -7.23
CA ALA A 286 -29.71 -13.51 -7.90
C ALA A 286 -28.33 -13.30 -8.53
N PHE A 287 -28.28 -12.82 -9.77
CA PHE A 287 -27.01 -12.53 -10.45
C PHE A 287 -26.32 -11.25 -9.94
N SER A 288 -27.10 -10.34 -9.34
CA SER A 288 -26.58 -9.20 -8.57
C SER A 288 -27.24 -9.12 -7.20
N GLY A 289 -26.42 -9.31 -6.17
CA GLY A 289 -26.79 -9.34 -4.76
C GLY A 289 -26.62 -8.00 -4.05
N GLU A 290 -25.49 -7.30 -4.25
CA GLU A 290 -25.11 -6.08 -3.54
C GLU A 290 -24.51 -4.97 -4.41
N HIS A 291 -23.65 -5.31 -5.38
CA HIS A 291 -22.87 -4.34 -6.16
C HIS A 291 -23.69 -3.56 -7.19
N GLY A 292 -24.86 -4.07 -7.57
CA GLY A 292 -25.68 -3.51 -8.65
C GLY A 292 -25.28 -4.03 -10.03
N ASP A 293 -25.99 -3.54 -11.04
CA ASP A 293 -25.92 -3.98 -12.41
C ASP A 293 -24.85 -3.21 -13.21
N GLY A 294 -24.93 -1.87 -13.20
CA GLY A 294 -24.04 -0.99 -13.95
C GLY A 294 -23.90 -1.36 -15.43
N LEU A 295 -22.67 -1.24 -15.94
CA LEU A 295 -22.31 -1.69 -17.30
C LEU A 295 -22.01 -3.19 -17.37
N CYS A 296 -21.50 -3.76 -16.26
CA CYS A 296 -20.96 -5.11 -16.27
C CYS A 296 -22.05 -6.18 -16.24
N ARG A 297 -23.12 -5.92 -15.47
CA ARG A 297 -24.23 -6.85 -15.25
C ARG A 297 -25.57 -6.40 -15.85
N GLY A 298 -25.69 -5.15 -16.30
CA GLY A 298 -26.95 -4.62 -16.85
C GLY A 298 -27.51 -5.37 -18.05
N GLU A 299 -26.68 -6.04 -18.86
CA GLU A 299 -27.14 -6.94 -19.94
C GLU A 299 -27.99 -8.11 -19.39
N TRP A 300 -27.73 -8.57 -18.16
CA TRP A 300 -28.35 -9.76 -17.57
C TRP A 300 -29.71 -9.50 -16.92
N ILE A 301 -30.18 -8.25 -16.87
CA ILE A 301 -31.48 -7.91 -16.27
C ILE A 301 -32.62 -8.58 -17.04
N GLU A 302 -32.59 -8.54 -18.37
CA GLU A 302 -33.59 -9.23 -19.18
C GLU A 302 -33.52 -10.73 -19.01
N TRP A 303 -32.32 -11.29 -18.91
CA TRP A 303 -32.14 -12.70 -18.59
C TRP A 303 -32.83 -13.03 -17.26
N GLN A 304 -32.57 -12.28 -16.18
CA GLN A 304 -33.10 -12.55 -14.84
C GLN A 304 -34.63 -12.41 -14.76
N PHE A 305 -35.18 -11.32 -15.31
CA PHE A 305 -36.59 -10.95 -15.10
C PHE A 305 -37.48 -11.18 -16.32
N GLY A 306 -36.92 -11.56 -17.46
CA GLY A 306 -37.63 -11.72 -18.72
C GLY A 306 -37.99 -10.38 -19.39
N PRO A 307 -38.39 -10.43 -20.67
CA PRO A 307 -38.61 -9.25 -21.49
C PRO A 307 -39.74 -8.35 -20.96
N ALA A 308 -40.81 -8.92 -20.41
CA ALA A 308 -41.95 -8.15 -19.93
C ALA A 308 -41.62 -7.23 -18.75
N ILE A 309 -40.81 -7.70 -17.79
CA ILE A 309 -40.36 -6.88 -16.66
C ILE A 309 -39.28 -5.90 -17.13
N ASN A 310 -38.38 -6.31 -18.03
CA ASN A 310 -37.38 -5.41 -18.60
C ASN A 310 -38.03 -4.22 -19.33
N ASP A 311 -39.09 -4.46 -20.10
CA ASP A 311 -39.88 -3.41 -20.74
C ASP A 311 -40.57 -2.48 -19.72
N ALA A 312 -41.05 -3.03 -18.60
CA ALA A 312 -41.59 -2.23 -17.50
C ALA A 312 -40.51 -1.32 -16.88
N PHE A 313 -39.29 -1.81 -16.70
CA PHE A 313 -38.17 -0.98 -16.26
C PHE A 313 -37.84 0.12 -17.27
N ARG A 314 -37.81 -0.20 -18.58
CA ARG A 314 -37.62 0.80 -19.63
C ARG A 314 -38.72 1.86 -19.62
N ALA A 315 -39.96 1.47 -19.38
CA ALA A 315 -41.09 2.40 -19.24
C ALA A 315 -40.93 3.34 -18.03
N ILE A 316 -40.44 2.83 -16.89
CA ILE A 316 -40.10 3.64 -15.71
C ILE A 316 -38.99 4.64 -16.04
N LYS A 317 -37.90 4.17 -16.65
CA LYS A 317 -36.77 5.03 -17.07
C LYS A 317 -37.24 6.16 -17.98
N ARG A 318 -37.99 5.86 -19.04
CA ARG A 318 -38.52 6.87 -19.98
C ARG A 318 -39.48 7.86 -19.30
N GLN A 319 -40.27 7.39 -18.34
CA GLN A 319 -41.20 8.25 -17.61
C GLN A 319 -40.48 9.21 -16.65
N MET A 320 -39.37 8.78 -16.05
CA MET A 320 -38.61 9.56 -15.06
C MET A 320 -37.51 10.42 -15.69
N ASP A 321 -36.92 9.96 -16.79
CA ASP A 321 -35.85 10.64 -17.52
C ASP A 321 -36.11 10.56 -19.04
N PRO A 322 -37.07 11.35 -19.55
CA PRO A 322 -37.45 11.32 -20.97
C PRO A 322 -36.37 11.85 -21.92
N LEU A 323 -35.36 12.56 -21.40
CA LEU A 323 -34.24 13.10 -22.16
C LEU A 323 -32.99 12.21 -22.10
N ASP A 324 -33.04 11.10 -21.34
CA ASP A 324 -31.94 10.15 -21.14
C ASP A 324 -30.62 10.79 -20.66
N LEU A 325 -30.70 11.71 -19.70
CA LEU A 325 -29.54 12.41 -19.14
C LEU A 325 -28.94 11.70 -17.91
N PHE A 326 -29.75 10.93 -17.19
CA PHE A 326 -29.37 10.27 -15.96
C PHE A 326 -28.72 8.91 -16.25
N ASN A 327 -27.38 8.88 -16.22
CA ASN A 327 -26.53 7.69 -16.30
C ASN A 327 -26.93 6.68 -17.42
N PRO A 328 -26.97 7.11 -18.69
CA PRO A 328 -27.49 6.31 -19.80
C PRO A 328 -26.71 5.00 -20.01
N GLY A 329 -27.40 4.01 -20.61
CA GLY A 329 -26.86 2.71 -20.98
C GLY A 329 -26.46 1.84 -19.79
N LYS A 330 -27.12 2.00 -18.63
CA LYS A 330 -26.94 1.17 -17.43
C LYS A 330 -28.31 0.80 -16.88
N ILE A 331 -28.43 -0.41 -16.34
CA ILE A 331 -29.69 -1.08 -15.98
C ILE A 331 -30.57 -1.35 -17.21
N ILE A 332 -30.86 -0.34 -18.03
CA ILE A 332 -31.67 -0.44 -19.24
C ILE A 332 -30.85 -0.04 -20.45
N ASP A 333 -31.06 -0.78 -21.54
CA ASP A 333 -30.37 -0.59 -22.82
C ASP A 333 -28.83 -0.60 -22.64
N THR A 334 -28.36 -1.45 -21.73
CA THR A 334 -26.95 -1.63 -21.40
C THR A 334 -26.21 -2.27 -22.59
N PRO A 335 -25.02 -1.78 -22.97
CA PRO A 335 -24.17 -2.47 -23.94
C PRO A 335 -23.85 -3.90 -23.51
N ARG A 336 -23.36 -4.71 -24.44
CA ARG A 336 -22.89 -6.06 -24.12
C ARG A 336 -21.75 -6.00 -23.11
N MET A 337 -21.72 -6.93 -22.16
CA MET A 337 -20.67 -7.01 -21.14
C MET A 337 -19.26 -7.20 -21.75
N ASP A 338 -19.20 -7.78 -22.95
CA ASP A 338 -17.98 -8.06 -23.71
C ASP A 338 -17.68 -7.01 -24.80
N ASP A 339 -18.31 -5.83 -24.73
CA ASP A 339 -17.91 -4.68 -25.56
C ASP A 339 -16.51 -4.18 -25.14
N GLY A 340 -15.50 -4.68 -25.86
CA GLY A 340 -14.11 -4.35 -25.61
C GLY A 340 -13.77 -2.86 -25.73
N ALA A 341 -14.59 -2.04 -26.40
CA ALA A 341 -14.36 -0.59 -26.45
C ALA A 341 -14.52 0.10 -25.09
N LEU A 342 -15.22 -0.55 -24.14
CA LEU A 342 -15.40 -0.07 -22.77
C LEU A 342 -14.34 -0.62 -21.80
N PHE A 343 -13.47 -1.52 -22.25
CA PHE A 343 -12.45 -2.12 -21.39
C PHE A 343 -11.26 -1.21 -21.16
N ARG A 344 -10.64 -1.37 -19.99
CA ARG A 344 -9.34 -0.76 -19.66
C ARG A 344 -8.25 -1.12 -20.67
N PHE A 345 -8.29 -2.34 -21.18
CA PHE A 345 -7.37 -2.88 -22.18
C PHE A 345 -8.13 -3.03 -23.49
N ALA A 346 -8.52 -1.90 -24.08
CA ALA A 346 -9.36 -1.90 -25.27
C ALA A 346 -8.62 -2.58 -26.45
N PRO A 347 -9.33 -3.40 -27.26
CA PRO A 347 -8.72 -4.17 -28.35
C PRO A 347 -8.20 -3.27 -29.46
N ALA A 348 -7.37 -3.83 -30.34
CA ALA A 348 -6.80 -3.11 -31.47
C ALA A 348 -7.83 -2.45 -32.41
N SER A 349 -9.05 -3.00 -32.46
CA SER A 349 -10.19 -2.51 -33.24
C SER A 349 -10.89 -1.29 -32.63
N SER A 350 -10.60 -0.95 -31.37
CA SER A 350 -11.23 0.19 -30.70
C SER A 350 -10.66 1.53 -31.17
N GLY A 351 -11.38 2.63 -30.94
CA GLY A 351 -10.91 3.98 -31.27
C GLY A 351 -9.70 4.46 -30.46
N LYS A 352 -9.40 3.80 -29.33
CA LYS A 352 -8.25 4.07 -28.45
C LYS A 352 -7.65 2.75 -27.96
N PRO A 353 -6.95 2.01 -28.82
CA PRO A 353 -6.47 0.67 -28.50
C PRO A 353 -5.36 0.71 -27.46
N TYR A 354 -5.36 -0.27 -26.55
CA TYR A 354 -4.27 -0.46 -25.60
C TYR A 354 -3.02 -0.98 -26.32
N LYS A 355 -1.88 -0.29 -26.18
CA LYS A 355 -0.59 -0.73 -26.75
C LYS A 355 0.56 -0.38 -25.80
N ARG A 356 1.38 -1.36 -25.41
CA ARG A 356 2.60 -1.05 -24.63
C ARG A 356 3.63 -0.36 -25.52
N ILE A 357 4.00 0.88 -25.19
CA ILE A 357 5.09 1.57 -25.88
C ILE A 357 6.44 0.96 -25.45
N PRO A 358 7.36 0.64 -26.37
CA PRO A 358 8.67 0.12 -26.01
C PRO A 358 9.49 1.17 -25.25
N ILE A 359 10.02 0.78 -24.08
CA ILE A 359 10.93 1.59 -23.27
C ILE A 359 12.00 0.66 -22.73
N THR A 360 13.27 1.05 -22.84
CA THR A 360 14.37 0.37 -22.15
C THR A 360 14.50 0.95 -20.75
N PRO A 361 14.19 0.20 -19.68
CA PRO A 361 14.22 0.74 -18.34
C PRO A 361 15.66 1.02 -17.86
N ALA A 362 15.82 2.05 -17.05
CA ALA A 362 17.08 2.37 -16.38
C ALA A 362 17.30 1.51 -15.12
N LEU A 363 16.21 1.13 -14.45
CA LEU A 363 16.21 0.23 -13.29
C LEU A 363 15.80 -1.19 -13.68
N ASP A 364 16.19 -2.16 -12.87
CA ASP A 364 15.75 -3.55 -13.04
C ASP A 364 14.29 -3.72 -12.59
N TRP A 365 13.39 -3.99 -13.54
CA TRP A 365 11.98 -4.32 -13.32
C TRP A 365 11.64 -5.79 -13.58
N SER A 366 12.66 -6.64 -13.76
CA SER A 366 12.52 -8.05 -14.14
C SER A 366 11.59 -8.85 -13.22
N ALA A 367 11.55 -8.52 -11.94
CA ALA A 367 10.64 -9.13 -10.95
C ALA A 367 9.15 -8.95 -11.26
N TRP A 368 8.80 -7.97 -12.10
CA TRP A 368 7.46 -7.73 -12.63
C TRP A 368 7.32 -8.25 -14.07
N ASN A 369 8.42 -8.47 -14.78
CA ASN A 369 8.42 -9.10 -16.09
C ASN A 369 8.37 -10.62 -15.96
N VAL A 370 7.22 -11.10 -15.49
CA VAL A 370 6.95 -12.52 -15.27
C VAL A 370 5.59 -12.89 -15.84
N ASN A 371 5.40 -14.17 -16.11
CA ASN A 371 4.09 -14.80 -16.36
C ASN A 371 3.68 -15.54 -15.09
N ALA A 372 2.38 -15.65 -14.87
CA ALA A 372 1.82 -16.45 -13.79
C ALA A 372 0.75 -17.37 -14.37
N ASP A 373 0.81 -18.64 -14.02
CA ASP A 373 -0.24 -19.59 -14.37
C ASP A 373 -1.52 -19.25 -13.58
N PRO A 374 -2.67 -19.03 -14.23
CA PRO A 374 -3.90 -18.64 -13.54
C PRO A 374 -4.53 -19.75 -12.67
N VAL A 375 -4.07 -21.00 -12.82
CA VAL A 375 -4.54 -22.16 -12.05
C VAL A 375 -3.58 -22.46 -10.90
N THR A 376 -2.28 -22.61 -11.18
CA THR A 376 -1.27 -22.99 -10.17
C THR A 376 -0.67 -21.80 -9.43
N GLU A 377 -0.83 -20.58 -9.95
CA GLU A 377 -0.17 -19.35 -9.49
C GLU A 377 1.37 -19.39 -9.56
N GLU A 378 1.94 -20.42 -10.18
CA GLU A 378 3.39 -20.50 -10.37
C GLU A 378 3.87 -19.34 -11.25
N VAL A 379 4.86 -18.62 -10.74
CA VAL A 379 5.42 -17.43 -11.38
C VAL A 379 6.70 -17.83 -12.10
N SER A 380 6.83 -17.43 -13.38
CA SER A 380 8.04 -17.66 -14.16
C SER A 380 9.25 -16.89 -13.59
N ALA A 381 10.46 -17.27 -14.00
CA ALA A 381 11.67 -16.58 -13.58
C ALA A 381 11.65 -15.07 -13.97
N PRO A 382 12.22 -14.16 -13.16
CA PRO A 382 12.29 -12.73 -13.49
C PRO A 382 12.83 -12.48 -14.91
N GLY A 383 12.21 -11.55 -15.65
CA GLY A 383 12.62 -11.18 -17.00
C GLY A 383 12.02 -12.02 -18.14
N THR A 384 11.27 -13.08 -17.83
CA THR A 384 10.72 -14.01 -18.83
C THR A 384 9.28 -13.70 -19.27
N GLY A 385 8.65 -12.67 -18.71
CA GLY A 385 7.25 -12.34 -18.92
C GLY A 385 6.89 -11.62 -20.23
N GLY A 386 7.83 -11.48 -21.17
CA GLY A 386 7.59 -10.87 -22.49
C GLY A 386 7.17 -9.39 -22.49
N ASP A 387 7.27 -8.67 -21.38
CA ASP A 387 6.97 -7.24 -21.32
C ASP A 387 8.05 -6.43 -22.04
N VAL A 388 7.67 -5.73 -23.12
CA VAL A 388 8.55 -4.85 -23.90
C VAL A 388 9.11 -3.67 -23.10
N THR A 389 8.57 -3.41 -21.90
CA THR A 389 9.07 -2.41 -20.95
C THR A 389 9.90 -3.03 -19.82
N GLY A 390 10.37 -4.27 -19.97
CA GLY A 390 11.18 -4.96 -18.96
C GLY A 390 10.46 -5.19 -17.62
N GLY A 391 9.12 -5.07 -17.58
CA GLY A 391 8.28 -5.23 -16.39
C GLY A 391 7.75 -3.92 -15.81
N PHE A 392 8.18 -2.76 -16.32
CA PHE A 392 7.77 -1.46 -15.78
C PHE A 392 6.27 -1.20 -15.96
N ALA A 393 5.70 -1.47 -17.14
CA ALA A 393 4.27 -1.34 -17.38
C ALA A 393 3.45 -2.26 -16.47
N LYS A 394 3.85 -3.53 -16.34
CA LYS A 394 3.21 -4.48 -15.40
C LYS A 394 3.23 -3.95 -13.95
N ALA A 395 4.34 -3.35 -13.51
CA ALA A 395 4.45 -2.75 -12.18
C ALA A 395 3.51 -1.54 -11.99
N VAL A 396 3.40 -0.66 -12.98
CA VAL A 396 2.47 0.50 -12.97
C VAL A 396 1.02 0.04 -12.89
N GLU A 397 0.69 -1.06 -13.55
CA GLU A 397 -0.66 -1.61 -13.62
C GLU A 397 -1.16 -2.22 -12.30
N MET A 398 -0.27 -2.44 -11.32
CA MET A 398 -0.61 -2.91 -9.97
C MET A 398 -1.50 -1.94 -9.19
N CYS A 399 -1.58 -0.68 -9.60
CA CYS A 399 -2.59 0.21 -9.06
C CYS A 399 -4.00 -0.21 -9.53
N ASN A 400 -4.81 -0.72 -8.58
CA ASN A 400 -6.20 -1.13 -8.81
C ASN A 400 -7.23 -0.02 -8.56
N ASN A 401 -6.79 1.23 -8.39
CA ASN A 401 -7.62 2.41 -8.15
C ASN A 401 -8.44 2.44 -6.83
N ASN A 402 -8.12 1.61 -5.83
CA ASN A 402 -8.86 1.50 -4.55
C ASN A 402 -9.01 2.78 -3.72
N GLY A 403 -8.21 3.82 -3.98
CA GLY A 403 -8.31 5.09 -3.28
C GLY A 403 -7.78 5.11 -1.84
N THR A 404 -7.04 4.10 -1.36
CA THR A 404 -6.38 4.13 -0.02
C THR A 404 -5.51 5.39 0.13
N CYS A 405 -4.86 5.81 -0.95
CA CYS A 405 -4.06 7.05 -1.01
C CYS A 405 -4.85 8.35 -0.83
N ARG A 406 -6.18 8.33 -0.80
CA ARG A 406 -7.04 9.48 -0.47
C ARG A 406 -7.34 9.60 1.03
N LYS A 407 -7.08 8.55 1.80
CA LYS A 407 -7.29 8.56 3.25
C LYS A 407 -6.27 9.46 3.93
N PHE A 408 -6.69 10.10 5.01
CA PHE A 408 -5.87 11.01 5.80
C PHE A 408 -5.10 10.31 6.92
N ASP A 409 -5.57 9.12 7.28
CA ASP A 409 -5.03 8.20 8.28
C ASP A 409 -4.27 7.02 7.62
N ALA A 410 -3.92 7.12 6.34
CA ALA A 410 -3.14 6.10 5.60
C ALA A 410 -1.64 6.12 5.92
N GLY A 411 -1.26 6.22 7.20
CA GLY A 411 0.12 6.18 7.65
C GLY A 411 0.98 7.28 7.02
N THR A 412 2.02 6.88 6.27
CA THR A 412 2.93 7.79 5.58
C THR A 412 2.34 8.32 4.28
N MET A 413 1.49 7.55 3.60
CA MET A 413 0.90 7.87 2.28
C MET A 413 -0.28 8.85 2.37
N CYS A 414 -0.48 9.81 1.46
CA CYS A 414 0.39 10.41 0.45
C CYS A 414 0.53 11.90 0.80
N PRO A 415 1.71 12.40 1.21
CA PRO A 415 1.84 13.73 1.81
C PRO A 415 1.42 14.85 0.86
N SER A 416 1.72 14.75 -0.44
CA SER A 416 1.37 15.81 -1.40
C SER A 416 -0.12 15.94 -1.62
N TYR A 417 -0.88 14.84 -1.70
CA TYR A 417 -2.34 14.92 -1.75
C TYR A 417 -2.95 15.44 -0.45
N ARG A 418 -2.37 15.12 0.71
CA ARG A 418 -2.89 15.59 2.01
C ARG A 418 -2.88 17.12 2.13
N VAL A 419 -2.04 17.80 1.36
CA VAL A 419 -1.96 19.27 1.35
C VAL A 419 -2.60 19.87 0.10
N THR A 420 -2.47 19.24 -1.06
CA THR A 420 -3.00 19.79 -2.33
C THR A 420 -4.46 19.45 -2.60
N ARG A 421 -4.97 18.33 -2.06
CA ARG A 421 -6.30 17.76 -2.38
C ARG A 421 -6.52 17.41 -3.85
N ASP A 422 -5.47 17.43 -4.66
CA ASP A 422 -5.54 17.18 -6.09
C ASP A 422 -5.29 15.69 -6.41
N GLU A 423 -6.19 15.09 -7.18
CA GLU A 423 -6.09 13.70 -7.63
C GLU A 423 -4.78 13.42 -8.40
N GLN A 424 -4.23 14.40 -9.11
CA GLN A 424 -2.93 14.30 -9.78
C GLN A 424 -1.80 13.96 -8.78
N HIS A 425 -1.88 14.48 -7.56
CA HIS A 425 -0.79 14.42 -6.58
C HIS A 425 -0.87 13.24 -5.60
N LEU A 426 -1.68 12.23 -5.86
CA LEU A 426 -1.68 10.96 -5.11
C LEU A 426 -1.22 9.77 -5.96
N THR A 427 -0.90 8.66 -5.31
CA THR A 427 -0.37 7.44 -5.93
C THR A 427 -1.22 6.96 -7.11
N ARG A 428 -2.55 6.90 -6.94
CA ARG A 428 -3.48 6.48 -7.98
C ARG A 428 -3.50 7.44 -9.18
N GLY A 429 -3.51 8.75 -8.96
CA GLY A 429 -3.41 9.72 -10.06
C GLY A 429 -2.15 9.49 -10.88
N ARG A 430 -0.99 9.46 -10.22
CA ARG A 430 0.31 9.19 -10.87
C ARG A 430 0.37 7.87 -11.61
N ALA A 431 -0.15 6.80 -11.01
CA ALA A 431 -0.17 5.48 -11.63
C ALA A 431 -1.12 5.42 -12.85
N ASN A 432 -2.25 6.12 -12.82
CA ASN A 432 -3.13 6.21 -13.99
C ASN A 432 -2.48 7.04 -15.11
N THR A 433 -1.84 8.17 -14.81
CA THR A 433 -1.12 8.96 -15.81
C THR A 433 -0.01 8.12 -16.46
N LEU A 434 0.85 7.48 -15.65
CA LEU A 434 1.88 6.55 -16.15
C LEU A 434 1.29 5.46 -17.03
N ARG A 435 0.16 4.86 -16.62
CA ARG A 435 -0.48 3.78 -17.39
C ARG A 435 -1.00 4.27 -18.73
N LEU A 436 -1.70 5.39 -18.76
CA LEU A 436 -2.24 5.95 -20.00
C LEU A 436 -1.10 6.33 -20.96
N THR A 437 -0.01 6.87 -20.42
CA THR A 437 1.24 7.12 -21.15
C THR A 437 1.87 5.84 -21.70
N LEU A 438 2.12 4.84 -20.85
CA LEU A 438 2.78 3.58 -21.23
C LEU A 438 1.92 2.72 -22.18
N SER A 439 0.61 2.96 -22.19
CA SER A 439 -0.34 2.34 -23.13
C SER A 439 -0.52 3.11 -24.44
N GLY A 440 0.21 4.22 -24.64
CA GLY A 440 0.14 5.06 -25.84
C GLY A 440 -1.11 5.94 -25.95
N GLN A 441 -2.03 5.88 -24.98
CA GLN A 441 -3.31 6.61 -25.01
C GLN A 441 -3.16 8.13 -24.87
N LEU A 442 -2.03 8.62 -24.38
CA LEU A 442 -1.70 10.05 -24.28
C LEU A 442 -0.74 10.52 -25.39
N GLY A 443 -0.40 9.66 -26.35
CA GLY A 443 0.56 9.94 -27.41
C GLY A 443 2.00 9.50 -27.09
N PRO A 444 2.89 9.47 -28.10
CA PRO A 444 4.22 8.85 -27.99
C PRO A 444 5.19 9.60 -27.07
N ASP A 445 5.05 10.93 -26.95
CA ASP A 445 5.95 11.76 -26.13
C ASP A 445 5.50 11.94 -24.68
N ALA A 446 4.32 11.40 -24.31
CA ALA A 446 3.69 11.65 -23.01
C ALA A 446 4.54 11.20 -21.81
N PHE A 447 5.46 10.24 -22.00
CA PHE A 447 6.31 9.75 -20.90
C PHE A 447 7.36 10.74 -20.45
N THR A 448 7.76 11.65 -21.34
CA THR A 448 8.77 12.68 -21.05
C THR A 448 8.19 14.08 -21.21
N SER A 449 6.87 14.23 -21.15
CA SER A 449 6.20 15.52 -21.27
C SER A 449 6.24 16.32 -19.97
N GLU A 450 5.97 17.62 -20.06
CA GLU A 450 5.86 18.51 -18.89
C GLU A 450 4.67 18.12 -18.00
N GLU A 451 3.55 17.67 -18.57
CA GLU A 451 2.38 17.24 -17.80
C GLU A 451 2.68 15.99 -16.94
N MET A 452 3.48 15.06 -17.48
CA MET A 452 3.96 13.90 -16.73
C MET A 452 4.96 14.31 -15.65
N HIS A 453 5.82 15.29 -15.94
CA HIS A 453 6.71 15.89 -14.95
C HIS A 453 5.92 16.52 -13.81
N ASP A 454 4.92 17.35 -14.08
CA ASP A 454 4.07 18.00 -13.08
C ASP A 454 3.30 16.98 -12.23
N THR A 455 2.88 15.88 -12.83
CA THR A 455 2.26 14.75 -12.12
C THR A 455 3.23 14.15 -11.08
N MET A 456 4.52 14.07 -11.40
CA MET A 456 5.57 13.47 -10.58
C MET A 456 6.28 14.45 -9.63
N ASP A 457 6.21 15.76 -9.90
CA ASP A 457 7.04 16.78 -9.27
C ASP A 457 6.86 16.80 -7.74
N LEU A 458 5.61 16.78 -7.26
CA LEU A 458 5.28 16.76 -5.83
C LEU A 458 5.38 15.37 -5.17
N CYS A 459 5.86 14.34 -5.88
CA CYS A 459 6.16 13.05 -5.26
C CYS A 459 7.47 13.15 -4.48
N VAL A 460 7.39 13.09 -3.15
CA VAL A 460 8.54 13.24 -2.25
C VAL A 460 9.38 11.96 -2.06
N GLY A 461 9.13 10.90 -2.84
CA GLY A 461 9.92 9.66 -2.78
C GLY A 461 9.88 8.94 -1.42
N CYS A 462 8.85 9.17 -0.59
CA CYS A 462 8.79 8.68 0.79
C CYS A 462 8.58 7.17 0.95
N LYS A 463 8.25 6.46 -0.15
CA LYS A 463 7.89 5.02 -0.18
C LYS A 463 6.70 4.62 0.70
N GLY A 464 5.93 5.57 1.24
CA GLY A 464 4.69 5.27 1.97
C GLY A 464 3.70 4.45 1.13
N CYS A 465 3.61 4.71 -0.18
CA CYS A 465 2.80 3.90 -1.10
C CYS A 465 3.22 2.44 -1.22
N LYS A 466 4.51 2.12 -1.01
CA LYS A 466 5.01 0.74 -1.07
C LYS A 466 4.56 -0.07 0.15
N ARG A 467 4.49 0.59 1.32
CA ARG A 467 4.15 -0.01 2.61
C ARG A 467 2.65 0.05 2.91
N ASP A 468 2.04 1.23 2.75
CA ASP A 468 0.69 1.55 3.21
C ASP A 468 -0.38 1.29 2.13
N CYS A 469 0.00 1.23 0.84
CA CYS A 469 -0.92 0.77 -0.19
C CYS A 469 -1.03 -0.75 -0.10
N PRO A 470 -2.23 -1.33 0.00
CA PRO A 470 -2.33 -2.80 0.12
C PRO A 470 -1.90 -3.54 -1.15
N THR A 471 -1.79 -2.84 -2.30
CA THR A 471 -1.24 -3.40 -3.55
C THR A 471 0.28 -3.18 -3.71
N GLY A 472 0.94 -2.50 -2.76
CA GLY A 472 2.41 -2.38 -2.73
C GLY A 472 3.04 -1.51 -3.82
N VAL A 473 2.32 -0.52 -4.37
CA VAL A 473 2.82 0.33 -5.47
C VAL A 473 4.05 1.14 -5.04
N ASP A 474 5.20 0.89 -5.67
CA ASP A 474 6.45 1.64 -5.43
C ASP A 474 6.56 2.87 -6.34
N MET A 475 5.78 3.91 -6.03
CA MET A 475 5.79 5.17 -6.77
C MET A 475 7.14 5.90 -6.67
N ALA A 476 7.94 5.64 -5.63
CA ALA A 476 9.27 6.24 -5.51
C ALA A 476 10.22 5.67 -6.56
N LYS A 477 10.22 4.34 -6.76
CA LYS A 477 10.98 3.70 -7.84
C LYS A 477 10.48 4.14 -9.23
N MET A 478 9.16 4.23 -9.41
CA MET A 478 8.57 4.73 -10.66
C MET A 478 8.98 6.18 -10.96
N LYS A 479 9.10 7.04 -9.92
CA LYS A 479 9.60 8.41 -10.08
C LYS A 479 11.06 8.43 -10.55
N ILE A 480 11.93 7.59 -10.00
CA ILE A 480 13.34 7.51 -10.40
C ILE A 480 13.44 7.08 -11.87
N GLU A 481 12.69 6.06 -12.27
CA GLU A 481 12.60 5.61 -13.67
C GLU A 481 12.17 6.77 -14.57
N PHE A 482 11.02 7.39 -14.29
CA PHE A 482 10.53 8.55 -15.04
C PHE A 482 11.58 9.67 -15.14
N LEU A 483 12.21 10.05 -14.02
CA LEU A 483 13.20 11.13 -13.99
C LEU A 483 14.42 10.80 -14.85
N SER A 484 14.86 9.55 -14.88
CA SER A 484 15.99 9.13 -15.74
C SER A 484 15.69 9.39 -17.21
N HIS A 485 14.51 8.99 -17.68
CA HIS A 485 14.07 9.22 -19.06
C HIS A 485 13.81 10.70 -19.36
N TYR A 486 13.13 11.40 -18.45
CA TYR A 486 12.85 12.83 -18.59
C TYR A 486 14.16 13.64 -18.69
N LYS A 487 15.14 13.37 -17.82
CA LYS A 487 16.43 14.06 -17.82
C LYS A 487 17.35 13.64 -18.96
N ALA A 488 17.21 12.44 -19.50
CA ALA A 488 17.90 12.06 -20.73
C ALA A 488 17.44 12.92 -21.92
N LYS A 489 16.15 13.30 -21.98
CA LYS A 489 15.59 14.16 -23.04
C LYS A 489 15.82 15.65 -22.80
N HIS A 490 15.60 16.12 -21.57
CA HIS A 490 15.58 17.56 -21.23
C HIS A 490 16.89 18.07 -20.61
N GLY A 491 17.80 17.16 -20.25
CA GLY A 491 19.06 17.48 -19.60
C GLY A 491 18.93 17.78 -18.10
N HIS A 492 20.09 17.83 -17.45
CA HIS A 492 20.21 18.19 -16.04
C HIS A 492 20.59 19.66 -15.89
N THR A 493 19.85 20.39 -15.06
CA THR A 493 20.16 21.78 -14.71
C THR A 493 21.44 21.86 -13.88
N LEU A 494 21.99 23.07 -13.73
CA LEU A 494 23.14 23.29 -12.84
C LEU A 494 22.81 22.86 -11.40
N LYS A 495 21.62 23.21 -10.91
CA LYS A 495 21.11 22.80 -9.60
C LYS A 495 21.11 21.28 -9.45
N ASP A 496 20.59 20.55 -10.45
CA ASP A 496 20.55 19.08 -10.42
C ASP A 496 21.96 18.49 -10.29
N LYS A 497 22.93 19.03 -11.05
CA LYS A 497 24.33 18.58 -10.99
C LYS A 497 24.97 18.88 -9.63
N LEU A 498 24.73 20.07 -9.07
CA LEU A 498 25.24 20.47 -7.75
C LEU A 498 24.71 19.56 -6.65
N ILE A 499 23.42 19.24 -6.65
CA ILE A 499 22.80 18.36 -5.65
C ILE A 499 23.27 16.92 -5.84
N ALA A 500 23.18 16.38 -7.07
CA ALA A 500 23.51 15.00 -7.36
C ALA A 500 24.97 14.67 -7.01
N ARG A 501 25.89 15.56 -7.40
CA ARG A 501 27.34 15.40 -7.20
C ARG A 501 27.87 15.98 -5.89
N LEU A 502 26.99 16.38 -4.96
CA LEU A 502 27.39 16.79 -3.60
C LEU A 502 28.41 15.83 -2.95
N PRO A 503 28.25 14.50 -3.03
CA PRO A 503 29.23 13.56 -2.47
C PRO A 503 30.64 13.70 -3.06
N ASP A 504 30.77 14.16 -4.31
CA ASP A 504 32.05 14.21 -5.01
C ASP A 504 32.88 15.44 -4.62
N TYR A 505 32.25 16.56 -4.24
CA TYR A 505 32.93 17.81 -3.89
C TYR A 505 32.81 18.23 -2.42
N ALA A 506 31.97 17.56 -1.63
CA ALA A 506 31.68 17.94 -0.25
C ALA A 506 32.94 18.08 0.62
N ALA A 507 33.91 17.17 0.48
CA ALA A 507 35.15 17.22 1.26
C ALA A 507 35.98 18.48 0.94
N GLN A 508 36.11 18.84 -0.33
CA GLN A 508 36.85 20.03 -0.76
C GLN A 508 36.10 21.32 -0.40
N ALA A 509 34.78 21.35 -0.61
CA ALA A 509 33.96 22.52 -0.25
C ALA A 509 33.98 22.81 1.26
N SER A 510 34.05 21.76 2.09
CA SER A 510 34.15 21.87 3.55
C SER A 510 35.42 22.58 4.03
N GLN A 511 36.52 22.54 3.26
CA GLN A 511 37.75 23.28 3.58
C GLN A 511 37.57 24.80 3.44
N PHE A 512 36.59 25.23 2.65
CA PHE A 512 36.21 26.63 2.46
C PHE A 512 34.86 26.93 3.11
N SER A 513 34.58 26.30 4.26
CA SER A 513 33.30 26.40 4.98
C SER A 513 32.81 27.84 5.18
N TRP A 514 33.71 28.76 5.55
CA TRP A 514 33.39 30.18 5.72
C TRP A 514 32.80 30.82 4.44
N LEU A 515 33.33 30.45 3.27
CA LEU A 515 32.89 30.95 1.98
C LEU A 515 31.54 30.34 1.60
N MET A 516 31.40 29.03 1.80
CA MET A 516 30.16 28.31 1.49
C MET A 516 28.98 28.76 2.37
N ASN A 517 29.26 29.18 3.61
CA ASN A 517 28.26 29.70 4.54
C ASN A 517 27.87 31.17 4.32
N LEU A 518 28.58 31.91 3.43
CA LEU A 518 28.23 33.31 3.14
C LEU A 518 26.79 33.48 2.64
N ARG A 519 26.23 32.46 1.98
CA ARG A 519 24.82 32.50 1.55
C ARG A 519 23.87 32.70 2.73
N ASN A 520 24.13 32.04 3.86
CA ASN A 520 23.26 32.08 5.03
C ASN A 520 23.48 33.36 5.87
N SER A 521 24.67 33.97 5.80
CA SER A 521 25.05 35.10 6.66
C SER A 521 25.03 36.47 5.98
N LEU A 522 25.29 36.55 4.67
CA LEU A 522 25.36 37.82 3.94
C LEU A 522 23.96 38.29 3.48
N PRO A 523 23.50 39.49 3.87
CA PRO A 523 22.22 40.02 3.41
C PRO A 523 22.13 40.06 1.87
N GLY A 524 21.05 39.51 1.31
CA GLY A 524 20.80 39.45 -0.13
C GLY A 524 21.45 38.29 -0.87
N ALA A 525 22.41 37.56 -0.28
CA ALA A 525 23.05 36.42 -0.94
C ALA A 525 22.09 35.25 -1.17
N ALA A 526 21.20 34.96 -0.21
CA ALA A 526 20.16 33.95 -0.37
C ALA A 526 19.17 34.29 -1.50
N TRP A 527 18.82 35.58 -1.66
CA TRP A 527 17.96 36.04 -2.75
C TRP A 527 18.64 35.88 -4.12
N LEU A 528 19.92 36.22 -4.22
CA LEU A 528 20.69 36.03 -5.46
C LEU A 528 20.82 34.53 -5.78
N GLY A 529 21.11 33.69 -4.78
CA GLY A 529 21.16 32.24 -4.92
C GLY A 529 19.84 31.63 -5.37
N GLU A 530 18.70 32.17 -4.90
CA GLU A 530 17.38 31.76 -5.37
C GLU A 530 17.18 32.06 -6.86
N LYS A 531 17.59 33.24 -7.33
CA LYS A 531 17.45 33.61 -8.75
C LYS A 531 18.36 32.79 -9.68
N ILE A 532 19.54 32.39 -9.22
CA ILE A 532 20.52 31.66 -10.04
C ILE A 532 20.27 30.15 -10.00
N LEU A 533 20.02 29.59 -8.81
CA LEU A 533 19.99 28.14 -8.57
C LEU A 533 18.59 27.61 -8.22
N GLY A 534 17.60 28.48 -8.00
CA GLY A 534 16.24 28.08 -7.60
C GLY A 534 16.13 27.58 -6.16
N LEU A 535 17.14 27.81 -5.32
CA LEU A 535 17.15 27.44 -3.90
C LEU A 535 16.55 28.57 -3.05
N SER A 536 15.42 28.29 -2.38
CA SER A 536 14.60 29.24 -1.64
C SER A 536 15.42 30.11 -0.68
N ALA A 537 15.25 31.43 -0.79
CA ALA A 537 15.80 32.41 0.13
C ALA A 537 15.10 32.37 1.51
N LYS A 538 13.95 31.71 1.60
CA LYS A 538 13.19 31.51 2.85
C LYS A 538 13.72 30.34 3.69
N ARG A 539 14.80 29.67 3.25
CA ARG A 539 15.45 28.58 3.98
C ARG A 539 16.94 28.77 4.12
N SER A 540 17.43 28.34 5.27
CA SER A 540 18.84 28.13 5.46
C SER A 540 19.31 26.95 4.58
N LEU A 541 20.55 26.97 4.13
CA LEU A 541 21.19 25.75 3.61
C LEU A 541 21.94 25.05 4.75
N PRO A 542 22.22 23.74 4.66
CA PRO A 542 23.08 23.05 5.61
C PRO A 542 24.40 23.82 5.81
N GLU A 543 24.78 24.01 7.07
CA GLU A 543 25.99 24.76 7.42
C GLU A 543 27.23 23.91 7.16
N TRP A 544 28.12 24.42 6.32
CA TRP A 544 29.40 23.80 6.04
C TRP A 544 30.34 23.95 7.23
N ARG A 545 31.21 22.96 7.43
CA ARG A 545 32.21 22.94 8.51
C ARG A 545 33.51 22.33 8.01
N SER A 546 34.63 22.68 8.63
CA SER A 546 35.96 22.16 8.25
C SER A 546 36.41 20.94 9.07
N ASP A 547 35.83 20.78 10.27
CA ASP A 547 36.04 19.66 11.20
C ASP A 547 35.09 18.49 10.89
N THR A 548 35.11 18.05 9.63
CA THR A 548 34.30 16.92 9.13
C THR A 548 34.81 15.58 9.63
N PHE A 549 33.99 14.53 9.55
CA PHE A 549 34.38 13.15 9.90
C PHE A 549 35.63 12.69 9.12
N TRP A 550 35.70 13.03 7.83
CA TRP A 550 36.81 12.68 6.95
C TRP A 550 38.13 13.40 7.30
N ASN A 551 38.03 14.50 8.05
CA ASN A 551 39.14 15.31 8.53
C ASN A 551 39.20 15.36 10.07
N MET A 552 38.76 14.29 10.73
CA MET A 552 38.72 14.24 12.19
C MET A 552 40.13 14.11 12.81
N PRO A 553 40.33 14.66 14.03
CA PRO A 553 41.59 14.51 14.76
C PRO A 553 41.93 13.04 15.06
N GLU A 554 43.22 12.74 15.27
CA GLU A 554 43.72 11.38 15.51
C GLU A 554 43.04 10.68 16.71
N GLN A 555 42.68 11.44 17.74
CA GLN A 555 41.96 10.92 18.91
C GLN A 555 40.60 10.31 18.55
N ASP A 556 39.88 10.89 17.60
CA ASP A 556 38.58 10.40 17.14
C ASP A 556 38.76 9.25 16.15
N ARG A 557 39.86 9.23 15.37
CA ARG A 557 40.23 8.07 14.55
C ARG A 557 40.44 6.81 15.38
N ALA A 558 40.95 6.94 16.62
CA ALA A 558 41.11 5.82 17.55
C ALA A 558 39.77 5.19 18.02
N LEU A 559 38.62 5.76 17.67
CA LEU A 559 37.32 5.11 17.85
C LEU A 559 37.13 3.92 16.89
N PHE A 560 37.84 3.91 15.76
CA PHE A 560 37.65 2.92 14.70
C PHE A 560 38.81 1.91 14.64
N SER A 561 38.45 0.64 14.48
CA SER A 561 39.37 -0.46 14.22
C SER A 561 39.63 -0.61 12.73
N ASP A 562 40.80 -1.15 12.39
CA ASP A 562 41.09 -1.54 11.01
C ASP A 562 40.22 -2.72 10.56
N GLN A 563 40.03 -2.85 9.24
CA GLN A 563 39.16 -3.87 8.67
C GLN A 563 39.60 -5.30 9.04
N ALA A 564 40.91 -5.56 9.07
CA ALA A 564 41.44 -6.89 9.35
C ALA A 564 41.18 -7.29 10.82
N ALA A 565 41.36 -6.36 11.76
CA ALA A 565 41.05 -6.54 13.16
C ALA A 565 39.55 -6.76 13.39
N THR A 566 38.68 -6.00 12.73
CA THR A 566 37.22 -6.19 12.82
C THR A 566 36.78 -7.55 12.26
N LEU A 567 37.36 -7.99 11.13
CA LEU A 567 37.11 -9.32 10.58
C LEU A 567 37.62 -10.43 11.50
N ALA A 568 38.79 -10.25 12.12
CA ALA A 568 39.33 -11.19 13.09
C ALA A 568 38.43 -11.29 14.34
N ALA A 569 37.98 -10.15 14.88
CA ALA A 569 37.03 -10.10 15.99
C ALA A 569 35.71 -10.82 15.65
N ALA A 570 35.14 -10.55 14.47
CA ALA A 570 33.92 -11.21 14.01
C ALA A 570 34.10 -12.74 13.90
N ARG A 571 35.19 -13.20 13.30
CA ARG A 571 35.52 -14.64 13.19
C ARG A 571 35.74 -15.31 14.54
N ALA A 572 36.23 -14.56 15.53
CA ALA A 572 36.39 -15.02 16.91
C ALA A 572 35.08 -14.97 17.73
N GLY A 573 33.94 -14.62 17.11
CA GLY A 573 32.66 -14.49 17.80
C GLY A 573 32.56 -13.27 18.73
N GLN A 574 33.47 -12.31 18.59
CA GLN A 574 33.45 -11.06 19.35
C GLN A 574 32.48 -10.05 18.72
N LYS A 575 32.09 -9.05 19.52
CA LYS A 575 31.17 -7.99 19.08
C LYS A 575 31.87 -7.09 18.05
N ALA A 576 31.38 -7.09 16.82
CA ALA A 576 31.89 -6.29 15.73
C ALA A 576 30.75 -5.63 14.94
N ALA A 577 30.96 -4.42 14.45
CA ALA A 577 30.04 -3.70 13.58
C ALA A 577 30.83 -2.80 12.61
N VAL A 578 30.28 -2.55 11.42
CA VAL A 578 30.77 -1.49 10.54
C VAL A 578 29.79 -0.33 10.54
N LEU A 579 30.27 0.87 10.88
CA LEU A 579 29.52 2.12 10.79
C LEU A 579 29.69 2.69 9.38
N PHE A 580 28.63 2.61 8.58
CA PHE A 580 28.53 3.32 7.31
C PHE A 580 28.19 4.79 7.59
N VAL A 581 29.19 5.66 7.46
CA VAL A 581 29.02 7.11 7.59
C VAL A 581 28.62 7.67 6.22
N ASP A 582 27.38 8.16 6.13
CA ASP A 582 26.86 8.75 4.90
C ASP A 582 27.40 10.16 4.64
N THR A 583 27.15 10.68 3.44
CA THR A 583 27.61 12.00 3.00
C THR A 583 27.20 13.12 3.96
N PHE A 584 26.00 13.06 4.57
CA PHE A 584 25.47 14.16 5.38
C PHE A 584 26.05 14.14 6.78
N ASN A 585 26.00 13.00 7.46
CA ASN A 585 26.63 12.85 8.77
C ASN A 585 28.16 13.02 8.68
N GLY A 586 28.79 12.59 7.58
CA GLY A 586 30.22 12.76 7.39
C GLY A 586 30.67 14.20 7.12
N THR A 587 29.79 15.05 6.57
CA THR A 587 30.15 16.41 6.10
C THR A 587 29.57 17.52 6.97
N PHE A 588 28.29 17.43 7.34
CA PHE A 588 27.57 18.51 8.03
C PHE A 588 27.36 18.21 9.52
N GLU A 589 27.02 16.97 9.87
CA GLU A 589 26.60 16.58 11.23
C GLU A 589 27.51 15.50 11.82
N THR A 590 28.83 15.74 11.78
CA THR A 590 29.88 14.78 12.18
C THR A 590 29.74 14.26 13.60
N GLU A 591 29.19 15.08 14.50
CA GLU A 591 28.89 14.69 15.86
C GLU A 591 27.97 13.46 15.95
N ASN A 592 27.06 13.24 15.00
CA ASN A 592 26.19 12.07 15.00
C ASN A 592 26.98 10.78 14.77
N ALA A 593 27.92 10.80 13.82
CA ALA A 593 28.78 9.65 13.49
C ALA A 593 29.71 9.30 14.66
N LEU A 594 30.31 10.32 15.28
CA LEU A 594 31.19 10.13 16.43
C LEU A 594 30.41 9.65 17.66
N ALA A 595 29.21 10.17 17.90
CA ALA A 595 28.34 9.72 18.97
C ALA A 595 27.94 8.24 18.80
N ALA A 596 27.57 7.84 17.58
CA ALA A 596 27.26 6.45 17.28
C ALA A 596 28.45 5.53 17.54
N ALA A 597 29.65 5.91 17.09
CA ALA A 597 30.87 5.15 17.35
C ALA A 597 31.17 5.03 18.85
N ARG A 598 31.03 6.10 19.63
CA ARG A 598 31.24 6.09 21.09
C ARG A 598 30.22 5.22 21.82
N VAL A 599 28.94 5.27 21.43
CA VAL A 599 27.89 4.40 21.96
C VAL A 599 28.20 2.92 21.70
N LEU A 600 28.57 2.58 20.46
CA LEU A 600 28.92 1.20 20.08
C LEU A 600 30.17 0.71 20.82
N LYS A 601 31.20 1.54 20.92
CA LYS A 601 32.44 1.21 21.65
C LYS A 601 32.18 1.00 23.14
N ALA A 602 31.34 1.84 23.76
CA ALA A 602 30.94 1.66 25.16
C ALA A 602 30.11 0.40 25.41
N ALA A 603 29.35 -0.07 24.41
CA ALA A 603 28.67 -1.37 24.44
C ALA A 603 29.62 -2.57 24.16
N GLY A 604 30.91 -2.30 23.91
CA GLY A 604 31.97 -3.28 23.73
C GLY A 604 32.15 -3.77 22.29
N TYR A 605 31.67 -3.04 21.29
CA TYR A 605 31.86 -3.40 19.88
C TYR A 605 33.19 -2.88 19.34
N ALA A 606 33.90 -3.71 18.58
CA ALA A 606 34.91 -3.26 17.64
C ALA A 606 34.20 -2.60 16.46
N VAL A 607 34.42 -1.30 16.26
CA VAL A 607 33.72 -0.50 15.24
C VAL A 607 34.66 -0.22 14.09
N HIS A 608 34.29 -0.62 12.88
CA HIS A 608 34.99 -0.23 11.65
C HIS A 608 34.21 0.84 10.90
N THR A 609 34.86 1.59 10.01
CA THR A 609 34.17 2.43 9.02
C THR A 609 34.84 2.29 7.66
N VAL A 610 34.05 2.35 6.59
CA VAL A 610 34.53 2.19 5.21
C VAL A 610 34.86 3.55 4.57
N GLU A 611 36.10 3.70 4.13
CA GLU A 611 36.62 4.89 3.47
C GLU A 611 37.38 4.50 2.20
N LYS A 612 37.47 5.42 1.24
CA LYS A 612 38.34 5.26 0.07
C LYS A 612 39.78 5.52 0.47
N GLY A 613 40.73 4.87 -0.21
CA GLY A 613 42.17 5.00 0.07
C GLY A 613 42.75 6.42 -0.05
N ASN A 614 42.01 7.38 -0.60
CA ASN A 614 42.38 8.80 -0.66
C ASN A 614 41.76 9.65 0.46
N GLY A 615 41.17 9.03 1.49
CA GLY A 615 40.50 9.71 2.61
C GLY A 615 39.14 10.33 2.26
N SER A 616 38.54 9.97 1.12
CA SER A 616 37.17 10.35 0.76
C SER A 616 36.17 9.22 1.04
N HIS A 617 34.87 9.51 0.98
CA HIS A 617 33.85 8.54 1.39
C HIS A 617 33.25 7.74 0.21
N HIS A 618 32.75 6.56 0.53
CA HIS A 618 31.85 5.80 -0.34
C HIS A 618 30.41 6.32 -0.20
N CYS A 619 29.70 6.51 -1.31
CA CYS A 619 28.34 7.05 -1.31
C CYS A 619 27.33 5.98 -1.74
N CYS A 620 26.14 5.99 -1.14
CA CYS A 620 25.04 5.09 -1.48
C CYS A 620 24.34 5.41 -2.82
N GLY A 621 24.67 6.54 -3.47
CA GLY A 621 24.06 6.95 -4.75
C GLY A 621 22.71 7.67 -4.63
N ARG A 622 22.18 7.89 -3.42
CA ARG A 622 20.84 8.49 -3.21
C ARG A 622 20.65 9.86 -3.88
N THR A 623 21.65 10.74 -3.82
CA THR A 623 21.60 12.09 -4.42
C THR A 623 21.47 12.03 -5.95
N TYR A 624 22.15 11.06 -6.57
CA TYR A 624 22.09 10.78 -8.00
C TYR A 624 20.72 10.24 -8.41
N LEU A 625 20.18 9.25 -7.66
CA LEU A 625 18.85 8.69 -7.92
C LEU A 625 17.74 9.75 -7.83
N ALA A 626 17.82 10.65 -6.85
CA ALA A 626 16.85 11.74 -6.68
C ALA A 626 16.82 12.71 -7.88
N SER A 627 17.89 12.74 -8.69
CA SER A 627 18.03 13.59 -9.87
C SER A 627 17.88 12.82 -11.20
N GLY A 628 17.60 11.51 -11.17
CA GLY A 628 17.50 10.67 -12.38
C GLY A 628 18.83 10.15 -12.94
N MET A 629 19.95 10.38 -12.25
CA MET A 629 21.30 9.93 -12.64
C MET A 629 21.55 8.48 -12.22
N VAL A 630 20.85 7.54 -12.87
CA VAL A 630 20.84 6.12 -12.46
C VAL A 630 22.20 5.43 -12.68
N ASP A 631 22.91 5.76 -13.75
CA ASP A 631 24.21 5.14 -14.05
C ASP A 631 25.29 5.56 -13.05
N GLU A 632 25.36 6.85 -12.71
CA GLU A 632 26.26 7.32 -11.66
C GLU A 632 25.89 6.77 -10.28
N ALA A 633 24.58 6.62 -10.00
CA ALA A 633 24.14 5.96 -8.78
C ALA A 633 24.62 4.49 -8.73
N ARG A 634 24.54 3.77 -9.85
CA ARG A 634 25.03 2.38 -9.97
C ARG A 634 26.53 2.29 -9.70
N GLU A 635 27.33 3.19 -10.28
CA GLU A 635 28.77 3.23 -10.06
C GLU A 635 29.11 3.47 -8.57
N ARG A 636 28.50 4.50 -7.97
CA ARG A 636 28.77 4.90 -6.59
C ARG A 636 28.31 3.85 -5.58
N ALA A 637 27.09 3.34 -5.74
CA ALA A 637 26.55 2.26 -4.90
C ALA A 637 27.33 0.96 -5.07
N GLY A 638 27.75 0.62 -6.30
CA GLY A 638 28.60 -0.54 -6.58
C GLY A 638 29.92 -0.49 -5.81
N ALA A 639 30.62 0.65 -5.86
CA ALA A 639 31.86 0.84 -5.12
C ALA A 639 31.68 0.75 -3.59
N LEU A 640 30.55 1.23 -3.05
CA LEU A 640 30.23 1.07 -1.62
C LEU A 640 29.96 -0.40 -1.28
N ILE A 641 29.19 -1.11 -2.11
CA ILE A 641 28.91 -2.54 -1.93
C ILE A 641 30.19 -3.35 -1.94
N ASP A 642 31.10 -3.08 -2.88
CA ASP A 642 32.39 -3.78 -2.97
C ASP A 642 33.25 -3.58 -1.71
N ALA A 643 33.22 -2.37 -1.13
CA ALA A 643 33.93 -2.08 0.13
C ALA A 643 33.31 -2.77 1.35
N LEU A 644 31.98 -2.93 1.37
CA LEU A 644 31.25 -3.56 2.47
C LEU A 644 31.19 -5.09 2.39
N LEU A 645 31.34 -5.66 1.19
CA LEU A 645 31.11 -7.09 0.92
C LEU A 645 31.90 -8.02 1.85
N PRO A 646 33.23 -7.85 2.08
CA PRO A 646 33.98 -8.76 2.94
C PRO A 646 33.47 -8.80 4.40
N LEU A 647 32.95 -7.67 4.89
CA LEU A 647 32.38 -7.55 6.23
C LEU A 647 30.99 -8.20 6.29
N ALA A 648 30.18 -7.97 5.26
CA ALA A 648 28.85 -8.56 5.16
C ALA A 648 28.91 -10.11 5.04
N GLU A 649 29.85 -10.65 4.27
CA GLU A 649 30.10 -12.09 4.16
C GLU A 649 30.55 -12.72 5.49
N ALA A 650 31.25 -11.96 6.33
CA ALA A 650 31.63 -12.36 7.68
C ALA A 650 30.49 -12.21 8.70
N GLY A 651 29.28 -11.81 8.28
CA GLY A 651 28.13 -11.60 9.14
C GLY A 651 28.22 -10.34 10.01
N VAL A 652 29.11 -9.40 9.67
CA VAL A 652 29.23 -8.11 10.38
C VAL A 652 28.12 -7.18 9.91
N ALA A 653 27.37 -6.62 10.85
CA ALA A 653 26.27 -5.70 10.53
C ALA A 653 26.79 -4.37 9.98
N VAL A 654 26.15 -3.90 8.92
CA VAL A 654 26.36 -2.57 8.32
C VAL A 654 25.39 -1.59 8.95
N VAL A 655 25.89 -0.77 9.86
CA VAL A 655 25.11 0.17 10.67
C VAL A 655 25.12 1.55 10.03
N GLY A 656 23.94 2.11 9.72
CA GLY A 656 23.82 3.46 9.14
C GLY A 656 22.98 4.42 9.99
N LEU A 657 23.22 5.72 9.81
CA LEU A 657 22.58 6.79 10.58
C LEU A 657 21.50 7.52 9.77
N GLU A 658 21.81 7.99 8.57
CA GLU A 658 20.80 8.63 7.70
C GLU A 658 19.88 7.57 7.07
N PRO A 659 18.56 7.57 7.40
CA PRO A 659 17.68 6.51 6.94
C PRO A 659 17.55 6.42 5.42
N SER A 660 17.52 7.57 4.73
CA SER A 660 17.42 7.58 3.26
C SER A 660 18.66 7.00 2.58
N CYS A 661 19.85 7.18 3.17
CA CYS A 661 21.09 6.65 2.64
C CYS A 661 21.20 5.14 2.89
N LEU A 662 21.08 4.69 4.13
CA LEU A 662 21.21 3.27 4.44
C LEU A 662 20.14 2.43 3.75
N LEU A 663 18.88 2.85 3.76
CA LEU A 663 17.79 2.07 3.14
C LEU A 663 17.89 2.02 1.61
N THR A 664 18.77 2.83 0.99
CA THR A 664 19.18 2.64 -0.42
C THR A 664 19.84 1.28 -0.64
N LEU A 665 20.64 0.81 0.32
CA LEU A 665 21.29 -0.51 0.25
C LEU A 665 20.27 -1.65 0.32
N ARG A 666 19.15 -1.45 1.02
CA ARG A 666 18.09 -2.45 1.20
C ARG A 666 17.06 -2.50 0.09
N ASP A 667 17.07 -1.53 -0.82
CA ASP A 667 16.00 -1.39 -1.82
C ASP A 667 16.54 -0.99 -3.19
N GLU A 668 17.00 0.24 -3.39
CA GLU A 668 17.45 0.68 -4.71
C GLU A 668 18.70 -0.07 -5.20
N ALA A 669 19.64 -0.42 -4.33
CA ALA A 669 20.82 -1.19 -4.71
C ALA A 669 20.47 -2.54 -5.36
N LEU A 670 19.34 -3.14 -4.97
CA LEU A 670 18.87 -4.43 -5.49
C LEU A 670 18.30 -4.31 -6.92
N VAL A 671 17.96 -3.10 -7.36
CA VAL A 671 17.35 -2.84 -8.69
C VAL A 671 18.29 -2.04 -9.60
N LEU A 672 19.56 -1.87 -9.20
CA LEU A 672 20.60 -1.23 -10.00
C LEU A 672 21.43 -2.21 -10.84
N GLY A 673 21.13 -3.52 -10.80
CA GLY A 673 21.88 -4.53 -11.54
C GLY A 673 23.24 -4.86 -10.91
N LEU A 674 23.35 -4.76 -9.58
CA LEU A 674 24.60 -4.99 -8.84
C LEU A 674 24.82 -6.46 -8.43
N GLY A 675 23.87 -7.35 -8.71
CA GLY A 675 24.00 -8.80 -8.51
C GLY A 675 23.97 -9.24 -7.04
N ASP A 676 24.42 -10.48 -6.79
CA ASP A 676 24.32 -11.14 -5.48
C ASP A 676 25.06 -10.41 -4.36
N LYS A 677 26.15 -9.70 -4.68
CA LYS A 677 26.87 -8.86 -3.70
C LYS A 677 25.97 -7.82 -3.05
N ALA A 678 25.03 -7.24 -3.80
CA ALA A 678 24.08 -6.28 -3.26
C ALA A 678 23.05 -6.95 -2.33
N VAL A 679 22.64 -8.18 -2.65
CA VAL A 679 21.74 -8.99 -1.80
C VAL A 679 22.42 -9.30 -0.47
N THR A 680 23.68 -9.76 -0.51
CA THR A 680 24.48 -10.06 0.69
C THR A 680 24.64 -8.84 1.60
N VAL A 681 25.05 -7.70 1.03
CA VAL A 681 25.22 -6.45 1.81
C VAL A 681 23.87 -5.94 2.35
N SER A 682 22.81 -5.98 1.53
CA SER A 682 21.45 -5.60 1.94
C SER A 682 20.98 -6.39 3.17
N GLY A 683 21.28 -7.69 3.23
CA GLY A 683 20.92 -8.56 4.35
C GLY A 683 21.58 -8.19 5.68
N GLN A 684 22.69 -7.43 5.65
CA GLN A 684 23.42 -6.97 6.84
C GLN A 684 23.20 -5.49 7.15
N ALA A 685 22.49 -4.75 6.30
CA ALA A 685 22.24 -3.32 6.48
C ALA A 685 21.14 -3.08 7.53
N LEU A 686 21.47 -2.36 8.60
CA LEU A 686 20.56 -2.04 9.70
C LEU A 686 20.73 -0.58 10.13
N LEU A 687 19.61 0.13 10.32
CA LEU A 687 19.71 1.44 10.96
C LEU A 687 20.28 1.28 12.36
N PHE A 688 20.89 2.32 12.89
CA PHE A 688 21.53 2.31 14.21
C PHE A 688 20.61 1.77 15.31
N GLU A 689 19.35 2.23 15.32
CA GLU A 689 18.31 1.74 16.20
C GLU A 689 17.88 0.29 15.93
N GLU A 690 17.85 -0.15 14.67
CA GLU A 690 17.53 -1.54 14.30
C GLU A 690 18.60 -2.48 14.82
N PHE A 691 19.87 -2.08 14.64
CA PHE A 691 21.02 -2.81 15.16
C PHE A 691 20.97 -2.91 16.68
N ILE A 692 20.81 -1.79 17.40
CA ILE A 692 20.74 -1.81 18.87
C ILE A 692 19.57 -2.68 19.35
N ALA A 693 18.36 -2.51 18.79
CA ALA A 693 17.19 -3.30 19.16
C ALA A 693 17.43 -4.81 18.95
N ARG A 694 18.04 -5.20 17.82
CA ARG A 694 18.44 -6.59 17.54
C ARG A 694 19.42 -7.12 18.59
N GLU A 695 20.44 -6.34 18.92
CA GLU A 695 21.49 -6.75 19.86
C GLU A 695 21.00 -6.79 21.31
N ILE A 696 20.05 -5.94 21.72
CA ILE A 696 19.36 -6.03 23.01
C ILE A 696 18.60 -7.36 23.10
N LYS A 697 17.80 -7.69 22.09
CA LYS A 697 17.04 -8.95 22.04
C LYS A 697 17.96 -10.17 22.08
N ALA A 698 19.16 -10.05 21.54
CA ALA A 698 20.18 -11.09 21.60
C ALA A 698 21.02 -11.10 22.89
N GLY A 699 20.76 -10.20 23.86
CA GLY A 699 21.53 -10.10 25.10
C GLY A 699 22.97 -9.60 24.92
N ARG A 700 23.29 -9.01 23.77
CA ARG A 700 24.65 -8.55 23.40
C ARG A 700 24.85 -7.05 23.52
N PHE A 701 23.80 -6.28 23.78
CA PHE A 701 23.90 -4.83 23.98
C PHE A 701 23.56 -4.44 25.42
N ALA A 702 24.46 -3.70 26.07
CA ALA A 702 24.26 -3.15 27.40
C ALA A 702 24.91 -1.78 27.49
N LEU A 703 24.17 -0.79 27.97
CA LEU A 703 24.64 0.57 28.17
C LEU A 703 24.03 1.13 29.44
N LYS A 704 24.84 1.81 30.27
CA LYS A 704 24.35 2.51 31.45
C LYS A 704 24.01 3.94 31.06
N LEU A 705 22.73 4.30 31.20
CA LEU A 705 22.20 5.61 30.83
C LEU A 705 21.63 6.31 32.06
N ARG A 706 21.81 7.63 32.12
CA ARG A 706 21.16 8.54 33.06
C ARG A 706 19.76 8.89 32.55
N PRO A 707 18.80 9.23 33.43
CA PRO A 707 17.50 9.76 33.00
C PRO A 707 17.65 11.00 32.12
N ALA A 708 16.78 11.16 31.11
CA ALA A 708 16.81 12.34 30.24
C ALA A 708 16.33 13.62 30.95
N GLY A 709 15.55 13.49 32.03
CA GLY A 709 15.01 14.60 32.81
C GLY A 709 13.95 15.45 32.09
N LYS A 710 13.58 15.10 30.85
CA LYS A 710 12.60 15.80 30.01
C LYS A 710 11.81 14.81 29.17
N GLN A 711 10.59 15.19 28.77
CA GLN A 711 9.79 14.44 27.81
C GLN A 711 10.54 14.29 26.49
N ILE A 712 10.40 13.12 25.84
CA ILE A 712 10.96 12.88 24.50
C ILE A 712 9.85 12.81 23.48
N LEU A 713 9.98 13.59 22.41
CA LEU A 713 9.17 13.51 21.20
C LEU A 713 9.96 12.89 20.07
N LEU A 714 9.45 11.81 19.49
CA LEU A 714 10.07 11.14 18.34
C LEU A 714 9.33 11.50 17.05
N HIS A 715 10.07 11.99 16.04
CA HIS A 715 9.61 11.99 14.66
C HIS A 715 10.30 10.88 13.86
N GLY A 716 9.55 9.83 13.53
CA GLY A 716 10.04 8.79 12.61
C GLY A 716 10.20 9.32 11.19
N HIS A 717 11.39 9.13 10.61
CA HIS A 717 11.69 9.45 9.22
C HIS A 717 10.75 8.70 8.27
N CYS A 718 10.41 9.28 7.12
CA CYS A 718 9.47 8.65 6.19
C CYS A 718 9.97 7.28 5.66
N HIS A 719 11.28 7.13 5.48
CA HIS A 719 11.87 5.84 5.13
C HIS A 719 11.88 4.86 6.34
N GLN A 720 12.12 5.32 7.57
CA GLN A 720 11.94 4.46 8.76
C GLN A 720 10.52 3.91 8.83
N LYS A 721 9.51 4.75 8.60
CA LYS A 721 8.10 4.34 8.55
C LYS A 721 7.84 3.32 7.44
N ALA A 722 8.31 3.58 6.22
CA ALA A 722 8.10 2.69 5.07
C ALA A 722 8.73 1.31 5.24
N PHE A 723 9.84 1.21 5.98
CA PHE A 723 10.55 -0.06 6.22
C PHE A 723 10.25 -0.69 7.59
N GLY A 724 9.32 -0.11 8.37
CA GLY A 724 8.94 -0.65 9.69
C GLY A 724 9.99 -0.43 10.79
N ALA A 725 10.92 0.51 10.62
CA ALA A 725 12.02 0.78 11.54
C ALA A 725 11.68 1.81 12.65
N VAL A 726 10.43 2.28 12.74
CA VAL A 726 9.99 3.15 13.86
C VAL A 726 9.88 2.38 15.18
N THR A 727 9.44 1.12 15.15
CA THR A 727 9.34 0.30 16.35
C THR A 727 10.72 0.08 17.01
N PRO A 728 11.78 -0.28 16.27
CA PRO A 728 13.15 -0.34 16.80
C PRO A 728 13.60 0.90 17.57
N ILE A 729 13.47 2.12 17.04
CA ILE A 729 13.87 3.34 17.79
C ILE A 729 13.04 3.52 19.07
N MET A 730 11.75 3.19 19.05
CA MET A 730 10.92 3.20 20.25
C MET A 730 11.38 2.17 21.30
N GLU A 731 11.87 1.00 20.88
CA GLU A 731 12.50 0.01 21.77
C GLU A 731 13.82 0.54 22.36
N VAL A 732 14.65 1.21 21.56
CA VAL A 732 15.91 1.81 22.01
C VAL A 732 15.68 2.93 23.01
N LEU A 733 14.69 3.81 22.77
CA LEU A 733 14.39 4.92 23.69
C LEU A 733 13.89 4.44 25.06
N LYS A 734 13.34 3.23 25.17
CA LYS A 734 12.96 2.61 26.46
C LYS A 734 14.16 2.23 27.33
N LEU A 735 15.38 2.21 26.78
CA LEU A 735 16.59 2.02 27.58
C LEU A 735 16.87 3.21 28.51
N ILE A 736 16.35 4.39 28.19
CA ILE A 736 16.55 5.59 28.99
C ILE A 736 15.66 5.48 30.24
N PRO A 737 16.23 5.49 31.46
CA PRO A 737 15.45 5.36 32.68
C PRO A 737 14.42 6.49 32.82
N GLU A 738 13.29 6.18 33.46
CA GLU A 738 12.25 7.15 33.84
C GLU A 738 11.70 7.96 32.66
N THR A 739 11.78 7.42 31.44
CA THR A 739 11.43 8.14 30.22
C THR A 739 10.42 7.35 29.39
N GLN A 740 9.34 8.01 28.98
CA GLN A 740 8.37 7.48 28.02
C GLN A 740 8.38 8.37 26.78
N ALA A 741 9.06 7.93 25.71
CA ALA A 741 9.03 8.63 24.45
C ALA A 741 7.62 8.61 23.83
N GLU A 742 7.21 9.73 23.25
CA GLU A 742 5.95 9.88 22.52
C GLU A 742 6.25 9.97 21.02
N LEU A 743 5.60 9.13 20.21
CA LEU A 743 5.70 9.17 18.75
C LEU A 743 4.79 10.25 18.19
N ILE A 744 5.34 11.17 17.39
CA ILE A 744 4.55 12.15 16.64
C ILE A 744 3.94 11.46 15.42
N GLU A 745 2.63 11.18 15.48
CA GLU A 745 1.83 10.65 14.37
C GLU A 745 1.79 11.64 13.20
N SER A 746 2.68 11.44 12.24
CA SER A 746 2.95 12.34 11.13
C SER A 746 3.23 11.56 9.86
N SER A 747 2.91 12.13 8.69
CA SER A 747 3.24 11.51 7.40
C SER A 747 4.73 11.69 7.08
N CYS A 748 5.14 12.90 6.70
CA CYS A 748 6.48 13.26 6.26
C CYS A 748 6.81 14.67 6.76
N CYS A 749 8.10 14.98 6.95
CA CYS A 749 8.55 16.34 7.24
C CYS A 749 8.42 17.29 6.05
N GLY A 750 8.20 16.79 4.83
CA GLY A 750 8.04 17.63 3.62
C GLY A 750 9.34 18.05 2.94
N MET A 751 10.52 17.69 3.45
CA MET A 751 11.81 18.09 2.87
C MET A 751 12.27 17.23 1.70
N ALA A 752 12.25 15.91 1.86
CA ALA A 752 12.64 14.93 0.85
C ALA A 752 13.92 15.28 0.05
N GLY A 753 15.04 15.41 0.76
CA GLY A 753 16.31 15.81 0.15
C GLY A 753 16.27 17.27 -0.27
N SER A 754 16.51 17.54 -1.56
CA SER A 754 16.54 18.91 -2.09
C SER A 754 15.16 19.54 -2.26
N PHE A 755 14.08 18.76 -2.33
CA PHE A 755 12.73 19.21 -2.65
C PHE A 755 12.28 20.41 -1.78
N GLY A 756 12.42 20.32 -0.45
CA GLY A 756 12.03 21.40 0.45
C GLY A 756 12.88 22.68 0.32
N TYR A 757 14.09 22.57 -0.20
CA TYR A 757 14.97 23.73 -0.45
C TYR A 757 14.61 24.47 -1.75
N GLU A 758 13.82 23.88 -2.64
CA GLU A 758 13.48 24.53 -3.91
C GLU A 758 12.45 25.65 -3.69
N ALA A 759 12.69 26.81 -4.29
CA ALA A 759 11.77 27.95 -4.20
C ALA A 759 10.36 27.58 -4.68
N LYS A 760 10.26 26.75 -5.74
CA LYS A 760 8.98 26.28 -6.29
C LYS A 760 8.21 25.31 -5.38
N HIS A 761 8.89 24.63 -4.46
CA HIS A 761 8.30 23.61 -3.58
C HIS A 761 8.19 24.03 -2.13
N HIS A 762 8.83 25.14 -1.76
CA HIS A 762 8.93 25.61 -0.38
C HIS A 762 7.58 25.64 0.36
N GLU A 763 6.54 26.20 -0.28
CA GLU A 763 5.22 26.31 0.33
C GLU A 763 4.59 24.94 0.61
N VAL A 764 4.57 24.06 -0.40
CA VAL A 764 4.03 22.69 -0.26
C VAL A 764 4.83 21.90 0.78
N SER A 765 6.14 22.07 0.82
CA SER A 765 7.01 21.46 1.84
C SER A 765 6.62 21.91 3.25
N MET A 766 6.40 23.21 3.47
CA MET A 766 5.93 23.72 4.75
C MET A 766 4.54 23.19 5.10
N GLN A 767 3.59 23.18 4.16
CA GLN A 767 2.25 22.64 4.38
C GLN A 767 2.28 21.17 4.82
N MET A 768 3.19 20.35 4.26
CA MET A 768 3.34 18.95 4.66
C MET A 768 3.80 18.81 6.11
N ALA A 769 4.75 19.64 6.53
CA ALA A 769 5.24 19.66 7.91
C ALA A 769 4.19 20.22 8.89
N GLU A 770 3.45 21.25 8.47
CA GLU A 770 2.39 21.89 9.24
C GLU A 770 1.15 21.03 9.43
N ALA A 771 0.98 19.97 8.63
CA ALA A 771 -0.16 19.08 8.76
C ALA A 771 -0.23 18.35 10.11
N ALA A 772 0.93 18.06 10.73
CA ALA A 772 0.99 17.38 12.03
C ALA A 772 2.30 17.61 12.80
N LEU A 773 3.45 17.60 12.11
CA LEU A 773 4.78 17.58 12.75
C LEU A 773 5.08 18.87 13.53
N LEU A 774 5.09 20.02 12.83
CA LEU A 774 5.48 21.29 13.45
C LEU A 774 4.50 21.71 14.57
N PRO A 775 3.16 21.55 14.42
CA PRO A 775 2.23 21.81 15.51
C PRO A 775 2.47 20.93 16.75
N ALA A 776 2.79 19.64 16.58
CA ALA A 776 3.06 18.76 17.71
C ALA A 776 4.29 19.20 18.50
N ILE A 777 5.36 19.59 17.81
CA ILE A 777 6.60 20.08 18.43
C ILE A 777 6.36 21.41 19.18
N ARG A 778 5.63 22.36 18.56
CA ARG A 778 5.35 23.66 19.19
C ARG A 778 4.48 23.55 20.44
N LYS A 779 3.64 22.52 20.56
CA LYS A 779 2.82 22.25 21.75
C LYS A 779 3.63 21.79 22.96
N GLN A 780 4.85 21.30 22.77
CA GLN A 780 5.73 20.82 23.84
C GLN A 780 7.10 21.51 23.75
N PRO A 781 7.20 22.78 24.20
CA PRO A 781 8.41 23.61 24.04
C PRO A 781 9.62 23.06 24.81
N ASP A 782 9.41 22.32 25.90
CA ASP A 782 10.49 21.83 26.75
C ASP A 782 10.96 20.40 26.41
N ALA A 783 10.23 19.69 25.54
CA ALA A 783 10.55 18.30 25.20
C ALA A 783 11.81 18.19 24.34
N ILE A 784 12.58 17.12 24.51
CA ILE A 784 13.68 16.74 23.62
C ILE A 784 13.06 16.18 22.34
N VAL A 785 13.38 16.78 21.18
CA VAL A 785 12.90 16.30 19.89
C VAL A 785 13.96 15.38 19.28
N VAL A 786 13.59 14.15 18.96
CA VAL A 786 14.44 13.15 18.31
C VAL A 786 13.99 12.93 16.88
N ALA A 787 14.92 13.06 15.94
CA ALA A 787 14.70 12.76 14.53
C ALA A 787 16.03 12.35 13.88
N ASP A 788 16.08 11.18 13.22
CA ASP A 788 17.34 10.64 12.68
C ASP A 788 17.68 11.11 11.26
N GLY A 789 16.69 11.58 10.50
CA GLY A 789 16.95 12.14 9.17
C GLY A 789 17.44 13.58 9.21
N THR A 790 18.54 13.86 8.49
CA THR A 790 19.16 15.19 8.32
C THR A 790 18.14 16.23 7.87
N SER A 791 17.40 15.88 6.82
CA SER A 791 16.36 16.75 6.28
C SER A 791 15.25 17.02 7.31
N CYS A 792 14.85 16.01 8.11
CA CYS A 792 13.82 16.20 9.11
C CYS A 792 14.25 17.17 10.21
N ARG A 793 15.49 17.05 10.71
CA ARG A 793 16.04 18.00 11.69
C ARG A 793 16.07 19.42 11.13
N HIS A 794 16.50 19.58 9.88
CA HIS A 794 16.52 20.88 9.21
C HIS A 794 15.12 21.51 9.08
N GLN A 795 14.10 20.74 8.72
CA GLN A 795 12.71 21.23 8.68
C GLN A 795 12.22 21.70 10.06
N ILE A 796 12.57 20.96 11.10
CA ILE A 796 12.16 21.27 12.47
C ILE A 796 12.86 22.54 12.95
N ALA A 797 14.14 22.70 12.63
CA ALA A 797 14.91 23.92 12.91
C ALA A 797 14.27 25.14 12.22
N ASP A 798 14.08 25.12 10.91
CA ASP A 798 13.53 26.26 10.18
C ASP A 798 12.04 26.50 10.51
N GLY A 799 11.23 25.44 10.59
CA GLY A 799 9.76 25.54 10.67
C GLY A 799 9.18 25.63 12.09
N ALA A 800 9.86 25.07 13.08
CA ALA A 800 9.44 25.15 14.49
C ALA A 800 10.40 26.00 15.34
N GLN A 801 11.55 26.41 14.81
CA GLN A 801 12.59 27.14 15.58
C GLN A 801 13.03 26.33 16.81
N ARG A 802 13.21 25.02 16.61
CA ARG A 802 13.58 24.05 17.64
C ARG A 802 14.70 23.16 17.13
N GLU A 803 15.62 22.82 18.03
CA GLU A 803 16.65 21.83 17.73
C GLU A 803 16.08 20.42 17.89
N ALA A 804 16.34 19.56 16.91
CA ALA A 804 16.07 18.13 16.98
C ALA A 804 17.39 17.37 16.89
N VAL A 805 17.56 16.34 17.72
CA VAL A 805 18.80 15.57 17.83
C VAL A 805 18.66 14.17 17.23
N HIS A 806 19.76 13.63 16.73
CA HIS A 806 19.82 12.22 16.33
C HIS A 806 19.81 11.31 17.58
N VAL A 807 19.22 10.11 17.51
CA VAL A 807 19.14 9.20 18.66
C VAL A 807 20.53 8.84 19.24
N ALA A 808 21.54 8.68 18.39
CA ALA A 808 22.93 8.43 18.81
C ALA A 808 23.49 9.54 19.73
N ARG A 809 23.21 10.82 19.42
CA ARG A 809 23.62 11.97 20.24
C ARG A 809 22.93 11.98 21.59
N LEU A 810 21.64 11.65 21.59
CA LEU A 810 20.87 11.54 22.82
C LEU A 810 21.45 10.44 23.72
N LEU A 811 21.67 9.22 23.19
CA LEU A 811 22.25 8.13 23.95
C LEU A 811 23.63 8.50 24.50
N GLU A 812 24.51 9.04 23.66
CA GLU A 812 25.83 9.54 24.08
C GLU A 812 25.74 10.53 25.25
N SER A 813 24.86 11.53 25.15
CA SER A 813 24.73 12.58 26.17
C SER A 813 24.29 12.04 27.54
N LEU A 814 23.63 10.88 27.54
CA LEU A 814 23.10 10.22 28.74
C LEU A 814 24.00 9.10 29.25
N MET A 815 25.06 8.73 28.54
CA MET A 815 26.04 7.77 29.04
C MET A 815 26.65 8.26 30.36
N ALA A 816 26.88 7.31 31.27
CA ALA A 816 27.40 7.53 32.63
C ALA A 816 28.92 7.39 32.71
#